data_AF-A0A7X8ZVY6-F1
#
_entry.id   AF-A0A7X8ZVY6-F1
#
_cell.length_a   1.000
_cell.length_b   1.000
_cell.length_c   1.000
_cell.angle_alpha   90.00
_cell.angle_beta   90.00
_cell.angle_gamma   90.00
#
_symmetry.space_group_name_H-M   'P 1'
#
loop_
_entity.id
_entity.type
_entity.pdbx_description
1 polymer ?
#
loop_
_entity_poly.entity_id
_entity_poly.type
_entity_poly.pdbx_seq_one_letter_code
_entity_poly.pdbx_strand_id
1 'polypeptide(L)'
;MNLLKKFPKLGAVLIVGFFAAFLVSCEVELTDPEVIKSVRYTGVTINAPEKSIVTIEEGEDIVKVITQDGVTKVAFLEPGNAKIKIREKTKVTIHEIEIIKQITSFGFGENLTGYLNGNLPGGVFSKFKRSEVAPYTVGIDSPYIIDIASTSVVFDEQINPVISPITLTNDRLEYQLKIDGENVDFDTYATLSDEVGLQFKEAALGKEIEIVVSLRYNWNNLAPLSHTVLVQEGVNVYNNAELKTAFADLDVHHIHIQRNIEAALDDDQFYTLNGEKIPFNFNDITNEESRGVHGNVYRRYHETSIGELTIHGNYFTIDGSKLPLLKGLDAEVDDFGNDITQQGGFVDPDKTIVATQSSIFRSGVGTAGPESGYVKYENMYIIGNSNLPDSEDDTISGGYIGLRNTRDKMIVDNVRINFTTDGIYTTHTGTKAEINYVYITNSWAASILLWGTEETIINDSYLEKSGSAAITVVDDKDEVGGINDPVVYVNNTVINNIVSRNSPWFEAYQLKTIGLLVSQIESALQAINDFALNHEIPFDKSIIVTPETNPEDSSFNFAFLLQNSNPITNFDKKFQVRLIIDGVESYRTFSETEEPYKHSNDLIGAIASQGAVFMPLGYDLASAMVQKLAEHPDYQDVLQNGTAQQKEDVMMALFAEAVIEGTLTHNDKYLELHPDVVVAGIDFKAIAIVEMQTRK
;
A
#
# COMPACT_ATOMS: atom_id res chain seq x y z
N MET A 1 65.07 71.77 31.81
CA MET A 1 64.39 73.07 32.01
C MET A 1 62.96 72.95 31.51
N ASN A 2 62.00 73.15 32.41
CA ASN A 2 60.53 72.98 32.31
C ASN A 2 59.83 73.81 31.21
N LEU A 3 58.59 73.62 30.73
CA LEU A 3 57.54 72.56 30.68
C LEU A 3 56.40 73.11 29.76
N LEU A 4 55.72 72.22 29.01
CA LEU A 4 54.27 72.17 28.64
C LEU A 4 53.50 73.27 27.83
N LYS A 5 53.09 72.85 26.60
CA LYS A 5 51.72 72.67 26.02
C LYS A 5 50.69 73.83 25.76
N LYS A 6 50.23 73.81 24.48
CA LYS A 6 48.84 73.84 23.88
C LYS A 6 48.16 75.16 23.40
N PHE A 7 47.95 75.23 22.05
CA PHE A 7 46.73 75.48 21.19
C PHE A 7 45.69 76.59 21.52
N PRO A 8 44.96 77.21 20.53
CA PRO A 8 44.08 76.55 19.54
C PRO A 8 43.92 77.17 18.11
N LYS A 9 43.05 76.52 17.30
CA LYS A 9 42.67 76.67 15.87
C LYS A 9 41.79 77.90 15.52
N LEU A 10 41.84 78.38 14.26
CA LEU A 10 40.71 78.56 13.31
C LEU A 10 41.18 79.19 11.97
N GLY A 11 40.56 78.82 10.83
CA GLY A 11 40.32 79.79 9.73
C GLY A 11 40.80 79.48 8.30
N ALA A 12 39.82 79.13 7.44
CA ALA A 12 39.57 79.64 6.08
C ALA A 12 40.41 79.25 4.84
N VAL A 13 39.62 79.01 3.78
CA VAL A 13 39.89 78.73 2.36
C VAL A 13 40.30 80.01 1.60
N LEU A 14 41.05 79.88 0.47
CA LEU A 14 40.75 80.39 -0.90
C LEU A 14 41.99 80.85 -1.74
N ILE A 15 42.23 80.12 -2.85
CA ILE A 15 42.51 80.55 -4.26
C ILE A 15 43.90 81.04 -4.78
N VAL A 16 44.39 80.22 -5.74
CA VAL A 16 44.97 80.50 -7.09
C VAL A 16 46.45 80.83 -7.29
N GLY A 17 47.08 80.06 -8.21
CA GLY A 17 48.26 80.51 -8.96
C GLY A 17 48.99 79.42 -9.77
N PHE A 18 48.41 79.04 -10.91
CA PHE A 18 48.97 78.32 -12.08
C PHE A 18 50.50 78.30 -12.29
N PHE A 19 51.05 77.14 -12.65
CA PHE A 19 51.96 76.99 -13.81
C PHE A 19 51.89 75.56 -14.38
N ALA A 20 51.47 75.47 -15.65
CA ALA A 20 51.44 74.25 -16.45
C ALA A 20 52.74 74.12 -17.26
N ALA A 21 53.24 72.89 -17.44
CA ALA A 21 54.11 72.52 -18.55
C ALA A 21 54.02 71.02 -18.86
N PHE A 22 53.22 70.71 -19.88
CA PHE A 22 53.40 69.67 -20.90
C PHE A 22 53.98 68.30 -20.50
N LEU A 23 53.08 67.31 -20.41
CA LEU A 23 53.30 65.98 -20.96
C LEU A 23 52.11 65.63 -21.84
N VAL A 24 52.43 65.34 -23.10
CA VAL A 24 51.56 65.00 -24.23
C VAL A 24 50.46 64.01 -23.80
N SER A 25 49.18 64.45 -23.85
CA SER A 25 48.07 63.50 -23.94
C SER A 25 48.11 62.92 -25.36
N CYS A 26 48.75 61.77 -25.49
CA CYS A 26 48.40 60.87 -26.58
C CYS A 26 46.94 60.50 -26.30
N GLU A 27 45.99 61.07 -27.03
CA GLU A 27 44.66 60.49 -27.17
C GLU A 27 44.89 59.11 -27.79
N VAL A 28 45.08 58.13 -26.93
CA VAL A 28 45.01 56.74 -27.30
C VAL A 28 43.54 56.52 -27.63
N GLU A 29 43.21 56.43 -28.91
CA GLU A 29 41.92 55.91 -29.36
C GLU A 29 41.72 54.55 -28.70
N LEU A 30 40.89 54.53 -27.65
CA LEU A 30 40.37 53.29 -27.10
C LEU A 30 39.45 52.72 -28.18
N THR A 31 39.80 51.57 -28.72
CA THR A 31 38.88 50.79 -29.54
C THR A 31 37.59 50.54 -28.77
N ASP A 32 36.45 50.56 -29.46
CA ASP A 32 35.17 50.24 -28.84
C ASP A 32 35.28 48.93 -28.04
N PRO A 33 34.79 48.92 -26.77
CA PRO A 33 34.97 47.77 -25.91
C PRO A 33 34.26 46.54 -26.48
N GLU A 34 35.01 45.46 -26.65
CA GLU A 34 34.47 44.17 -27.07
C GLU A 34 33.71 43.54 -25.88
N VAL A 35 32.43 43.22 -26.04
CA VAL A 35 31.63 42.57 -24.98
C VAL A 35 31.56 41.06 -25.23
N ILE A 36 32.01 40.28 -24.26
CA ILE A 36 32.00 38.81 -24.29
C ILE A 36 31.08 38.30 -23.19
N LYS A 37 30.05 37.54 -23.58
CA LYS A 37 29.19 36.82 -22.63
C LYS A 37 29.73 35.41 -22.41
N SER A 38 29.80 34.95 -21.16
CA SER A 38 30.29 33.60 -20.87
C SER A 38 29.75 33.04 -19.57
N VAL A 39 29.72 31.71 -19.46
CA VAL A 39 29.44 31.01 -18.21
C VAL A 39 30.74 30.50 -17.59
N ARG A 40 30.86 30.61 -16.27
CA ARG A 40 31.99 30.13 -15.47
C ARG A 40 31.50 29.35 -14.27
N TYR A 41 32.35 28.48 -13.73
CA TYR A 41 32.02 27.69 -12.55
C TYR A 41 32.65 28.29 -11.30
N THR A 42 31.95 28.15 -10.16
CA THR A 42 32.54 28.39 -8.85
C THR A 42 33.82 27.56 -8.67
N GLY A 43 34.82 28.13 -7.99
CA GLY A 43 36.11 27.48 -7.75
C GLY A 43 37.08 27.49 -8.93
N VAL A 44 36.69 27.99 -10.09
CA VAL A 44 37.59 28.15 -11.24
C VAL A 44 38.37 29.46 -11.14
N THR A 45 39.63 29.42 -11.57
CA THR A 45 40.43 30.63 -11.81
C THR A 45 40.79 30.73 -13.28
N ILE A 46 40.75 31.93 -13.84
CA ILE A 46 41.28 32.22 -15.18
C ILE A 46 42.48 33.14 -15.08
N ASN A 47 43.48 32.92 -15.94
CA ASN A 47 44.60 33.84 -16.07
C ASN A 47 44.17 35.02 -16.95
N ALA A 48 44.39 36.24 -16.47
CA ALA A 48 44.29 37.41 -17.30
C ALA A 48 45.53 37.50 -18.21
N PRO A 49 45.41 38.13 -19.40
CA PRO A 49 46.55 38.37 -20.29
C PRO A 49 47.70 39.08 -19.58
N GLU A 50 48.95 38.77 -19.96
CA GLU A 50 50.13 39.40 -19.34
C GLU A 50 50.06 40.93 -19.44
N LYS A 51 50.36 41.63 -18.32
CA LYS A 51 50.36 43.10 -18.23
C LYS A 51 49.00 43.75 -18.48
N SER A 52 47.90 43.00 -18.36
CA SER A 52 46.55 43.55 -18.37
C SER A 52 46.16 44.14 -17.02
N ILE A 53 45.23 45.11 -17.05
CA ILE A 53 44.56 45.64 -15.86
C ILE A 53 43.17 45.02 -15.82
N VAL A 54 42.85 44.33 -14.72
CA VAL A 54 41.53 43.73 -14.48
C VAL A 54 40.78 44.60 -13.48
N THR A 55 39.55 44.97 -13.81
CA THR A 55 38.64 45.70 -12.92
C THR A 55 37.32 44.95 -12.85
N ILE A 56 36.81 44.71 -11.65
CA ILE A 56 35.47 44.19 -11.44
C ILE A 56 34.53 45.40 -11.50
N GLU A 57 33.63 45.43 -12.47
CA GLU A 57 32.59 46.45 -12.58
C GLU A 57 31.32 46.04 -11.80
N GLU A 58 31.02 44.73 -11.73
CA GLU A 58 29.91 44.16 -10.96
C GLU A 58 30.32 42.80 -10.37
N GLY A 59 29.85 42.47 -9.15
CA GLY A 59 30.10 41.18 -8.48
C GLY A 59 31.39 41.10 -7.64
N GLU A 60 31.79 42.20 -6.96
CA GLU A 60 33.00 42.23 -6.10
C GLU A 60 32.95 41.26 -4.91
N ASP A 61 31.76 40.83 -4.51
CA ASP A 61 31.49 39.85 -3.46
C ASP A 61 31.63 38.40 -3.95
N ILE A 62 31.43 38.16 -5.25
CA ILE A 62 31.43 36.80 -5.85
C ILE A 62 32.63 36.54 -6.77
N VAL A 63 33.42 37.56 -7.12
CA VAL A 63 34.64 37.48 -7.91
C VAL A 63 35.81 38.12 -7.19
N LYS A 64 37.00 37.52 -7.30
CA LYS A 64 38.23 38.07 -6.73
C LYS A 64 39.36 38.11 -7.74
N VAL A 65 40.00 39.29 -7.87
CA VAL A 65 41.25 39.43 -8.62
C VAL A 65 42.42 39.11 -7.68
N ILE A 66 43.27 38.17 -8.10
CA ILE A 66 44.44 37.71 -7.35
C ILE A 66 45.67 38.00 -8.20
N THR A 67 46.57 38.86 -7.70
CA THR A 67 47.84 39.14 -8.37
C THR A 67 48.99 38.53 -7.57
N GLN A 68 49.67 37.55 -8.14
CA GLN A 68 50.80 36.87 -7.50
C GLN A 68 51.90 36.62 -8.54
N ASP A 69 53.14 36.94 -8.19
CA ASP A 69 54.34 36.74 -9.04
C ASP A 69 54.23 37.32 -10.47
N GLY A 70 53.51 38.44 -10.62
CA GLY A 70 53.31 39.11 -11.91
C GLY A 70 52.20 38.51 -12.79
N VAL A 71 51.51 37.47 -12.32
CA VAL A 71 50.33 36.89 -12.98
C VAL A 71 49.07 37.40 -12.28
N THR A 72 48.17 38.00 -13.06
CA THR A 72 46.83 38.38 -12.59
C THR A 72 45.86 37.26 -12.89
N LYS A 73 45.16 36.77 -11.88
CA LYS A 73 44.11 35.75 -11.99
C LYS A 73 42.77 36.33 -11.54
N VAL A 74 41.70 35.81 -12.12
CA VAL A 74 40.34 36.07 -11.69
C VAL A 74 39.78 34.77 -11.13
N ALA A 75 39.40 34.78 -9.86
CA ALA A 75 38.75 33.67 -9.17
C ALA A 75 37.24 33.91 -9.08
N PHE A 76 36.45 32.90 -9.41
CA PHE A 76 34.99 32.92 -9.29
C PHE A 76 34.62 32.15 -8.03
N LEU A 77 34.11 32.86 -7.02
CA LEU A 77 33.94 32.32 -5.66
C LEU A 77 32.54 31.76 -5.48
N GLU A 78 31.52 32.57 -5.78
CA GLU A 78 30.11 32.26 -5.53
C GLU A 78 29.26 32.38 -6.80
N PRO A 79 28.08 31.72 -6.87
CA PRO A 79 27.17 31.86 -8.00
C PRO A 79 26.60 33.28 -8.11
N GLY A 80 26.38 33.74 -9.34
CA GLY A 80 25.80 35.06 -9.60
C GLY A 80 26.28 35.66 -10.91
N ASN A 81 25.92 36.91 -11.16
CA ASN A 81 26.36 37.62 -12.36
C ASN A 81 27.49 38.58 -11.99
N ALA A 82 28.56 38.55 -12.78
CA ALA A 82 29.70 39.44 -12.63
C ALA A 82 30.06 40.11 -13.94
N LYS A 83 30.57 41.33 -13.84
CA LYS A 83 31.05 42.10 -14.99
C LYS A 83 32.50 42.46 -14.77
N ILE A 84 33.38 41.99 -15.66
CA ILE A 84 34.82 42.15 -15.51
C ILE A 84 35.38 42.84 -16.73
N LYS A 85 36.12 43.91 -16.52
CA LYS A 85 36.81 44.65 -17.56
C LYS A 85 38.29 44.30 -17.56
N ILE A 86 38.78 43.83 -18.70
CA ILE A 86 40.19 43.55 -18.94
C ILE A 86 40.71 44.58 -19.95
N ARG A 87 41.72 45.34 -19.53
CA ARG A 87 42.41 46.32 -20.39
C ARG A 87 43.81 45.83 -20.73
N GLU A 88 44.07 45.63 -22.02
CA GLU A 88 45.36 45.27 -22.59
C GLU A 88 45.89 46.42 -23.45
N LYS A 89 46.78 47.25 -22.89
CA LYS A 89 47.27 48.49 -23.55
C LYS A 89 46.09 49.38 -23.98
N THR A 90 45.70 49.33 -25.25
CA THR A 90 44.63 50.12 -25.88
C THR A 90 43.33 49.33 -26.09
N LYS A 91 43.38 47.99 -26.02
CA LYS A 91 42.23 47.11 -26.15
C LYS A 91 41.49 47.00 -24.82
N VAL A 92 40.17 47.13 -24.84
CA VAL A 92 39.30 46.91 -23.70
C VAL A 92 38.31 45.81 -24.05
N THR A 93 38.23 44.81 -23.18
CA THR A 93 37.24 43.73 -23.28
C THR A 93 36.41 43.72 -21.99
N ILE A 94 35.09 43.68 -22.15
CA ILE A 94 34.13 43.56 -21.05
C ILE A 94 33.58 42.14 -21.08
N HIS A 95 33.77 41.42 -19.98
CA HIS A 95 33.21 40.10 -19.79
C HIS A 95 31.96 40.20 -18.92
N GLU A 96 30.81 39.86 -19.49
CA GLU A 96 29.57 39.63 -18.74
C GLU A 96 29.52 38.13 -18.44
N ILE A 97 29.68 37.78 -17.18
CA ILE A 97 29.92 36.41 -16.72
C ILE A 97 28.77 35.96 -15.83
N GLU A 98 28.14 34.85 -16.20
CA GLU A 98 27.29 34.10 -15.29
C GLU A 98 28.14 33.03 -14.59
N ILE A 99 28.19 33.09 -13.26
CA ILE A 99 28.90 32.13 -12.43
C ILE A 99 27.88 31.12 -11.90
N ILE A 100 28.09 29.85 -12.21
CA ILE A 100 27.22 28.75 -11.78
C ILE A 100 27.99 27.76 -10.91
N LYS A 101 27.28 26.97 -10.11
CA LYS A 101 27.92 25.92 -9.31
C LYS A 101 28.50 24.83 -10.21
N GLN A 102 29.69 24.32 -9.87
CA GLN A 102 30.25 23.14 -10.54
C GLN A 102 29.50 21.88 -10.11
N ILE A 103 28.80 21.23 -11.04
CA ILE A 103 28.08 19.97 -10.79
C ILE A 103 29.07 18.80 -10.84
N THR A 104 29.14 18.03 -9.76
CA THR A 104 30.06 16.88 -9.60
C THR A 104 29.39 15.53 -9.76
N SER A 105 28.07 15.46 -9.57
CA SER A 105 27.28 14.26 -9.86
C SER A 105 25.95 14.67 -10.48
N PHE A 106 25.46 13.83 -11.38
CA PHE A 106 24.20 13.99 -12.09
C PHE A 106 23.61 12.58 -12.28
N GLY A 107 22.46 12.33 -11.66
CA GLY A 107 21.84 11.01 -11.55
C GLY A 107 20.34 11.11 -11.35
N PHE A 108 19.65 9.98 -11.43
CA PHE A 108 18.27 9.91 -10.96
C PHE A 108 18.23 9.92 -9.43
N GLY A 109 17.16 10.48 -8.87
CA GLY A 109 16.87 10.39 -7.45
C GLY A 109 16.44 8.99 -7.02
N GLU A 110 16.15 8.83 -5.74
CA GLU A 110 15.92 7.52 -5.13
C GLU A 110 14.67 6.82 -5.65
N ASN A 111 13.61 7.56 -6.00
CA ASN A 111 12.34 6.98 -6.45
C ASN A 111 12.53 6.31 -7.82
N LEU A 112 13.01 7.08 -8.80
CA LEU A 112 13.18 6.57 -10.16
C LEU A 112 14.34 5.56 -10.24
N THR A 113 15.41 5.75 -9.46
CA THR A 113 16.48 4.74 -9.34
C THR A 113 15.93 3.41 -8.80
N GLY A 114 15.03 3.46 -7.81
CA GLY A 114 14.37 2.28 -7.26
C GLY A 114 13.56 1.51 -8.30
N TYR A 115 12.78 2.21 -9.12
CA TYR A 115 12.04 1.61 -10.24
C TYR A 115 12.98 1.02 -11.31
N LEU A 116 13.94 1.79 -11.80
CA LEU A 116 14.86 1.38 -12.87
C LEU A 116 15.68 0.13 -12.49
N ASN A 117 16.08 0.04 -11.22
CA ASN A 117 16.82 -1.09 -10.68
C ASN A 117 15.90 -2.19 -10.12
N GLY A 118 14.58 -2.09 -10.32
CA GLY A 118 13.60 -2.98 -9.72
C GLY A 118 13.75 -4.45 -10.12
N ASN A 119 14.35 -4.72 -11.28
CA ASN A 119 14.63 -6.06 -11.81
C ASN A 119 15.85 -6.74 -11.15
N LEU A 120 16.66 -6.01 -10.39
CA LEU A 120 17.81 -6.59 -9.70
C LEU A 120 17.36 -7.53 -8.57
N PRO A 121 18.19 -8.51 -8.14
CA PRO A 121 17.87 -9.36 -7.00
C PRO A 121 17.55 -8.53 -5.75
N GLY A 122 16.35 -8.70 -5.19
CA GLY A 122 15.86 -7.91 -4.06
C GLY A 122 15.34 -6.51 -4.41
N GLY A 123 15.26 -6.17 -5.70
CA GLY A 123 14.68 -4.93 -6.21
C GLY A 123 13.16 -4.86 -6.02
N VAL A 124 12.56 -3.70 -6.31
CA VAL A 124 11.13 -3.45 -6.00
C VAL A 124 10.19 -4.44 -6.68
N PHE A 125 10.49 -4.92 -7.89
CA PHE A 125 9.62 -5.86 -8.61
C PHE A 125 9.59 -7.24 -7.97
N SER A 126 10.66 -7.64 -7.27
CA SER A 126 10.70 -8.93 -6.55
C SER A 126 9.69 -9.04 -5.41
N LYS A 127 9.09 -7.91 -4.99
CA LYS A 127 8.04 -7.88 -3.97
C LYS A 127 6.67 -8.32 -4.51
N PHE A 128 6.50 -8.34 -5.83
CA PHE A 128 5.23 -8.55 -6.53
C PHE A 128 5.14 -9.96 -7.12
N LYS A 129 3.91 -10.42 -7.43
CA LYS A 129 3.68 -11.76 -7.98
C LYS A 129 3.87 -11.84 -9.48
N ARG A 130 3.48 -10.80 -10.20
CA ARG A 130 3.67 -10.76 -11.65
C ARG A 130 5.16 -10.62 -11.95
N SER A 131 5.67 -11.50 -12.82
CA SER A 131 7.05 -11.49 -13.29
C SER A 131 7.28 -10.52 -14.46
N GLU A 132 6.22 -10.24 -15.22
CA GLU A 132 6.21 -9.20 -16.25
C GLU A 132 6.08 -7.81 -15.62
N VAL A 133 7.01 -6.92 -15.96
CA VAL A 133 7.05 -5.54 -15.45
C VAL A 133 6.29 -4.64 -16.41
N ALA A 134 5.25 -3.98 -15.91
CA ALA A 134 4.50 -2.99 -16.65
C ALA A 134 5.35 -1.72 -16.90
N PRO A 135 5.13 -1.02 -18.02
CA PRO A 135 5.80 0.25 -18.30
C PRO A 135 5.57 1.29 -17.20
N TYR A 136 6.53 2.19 -17.02
CA TYR A 136 6.37 3.36 -16.16
C TYR A 136 5.42 4.35 -16.83
N THR A 137 4.27 4.64 -16.21
CA THR A 137 3.22 5.46 -16.82
C THR A 137 3.26 6.90 -16.33
N VAL A 138 2.95 7.84 -17.22
CA VAL A 138 2.83 9.27 -16.91
C VAL A 138 1.58 9.85 -17.56
N GLY A 139 0.91 10.73 -16.83
CA GLY A 139 -0.30 11.42 -17.28
C GLY A 139 0.00 12.70 -18.07
N ILE A 140 -0.91 13.10 -18.95
CA ILE A 140 -0.83 14.38 -19.67
C ILE A 140 -1.58 15.53 -18.99
N ASP A 141 -2.42 15.28 -18.00
CA ASP A 141 -3.28 16.34 -17.42
C ASP A 141 -2.55 17.17 -16.35
N SER A 142 -1.35 16.74 -15.94
CA SER A 142 -0.45 17.52 -15.10
C SER A 142 1.02 17.27 -15.46
N PRO A 143 1.96 18.15 -15.07
CA PRO A 143 3.37 17.98 -15.37
C PRO A 143 3.98 16.69 -14.79
N TYR A 144 4.82 16.03 -15.60
CA TYR A 144 5.73 14.99 -15.17
C TYR A 144 7.05 15.59 -14.68
N ILE A 145 7.32 15.50 -13.38
CA ILE A 145 8.53 15.97 -12.71
C ILE A 145 9.53 14.82 -12.69
N ILE A 146 10.70 15.07 -13.27
CA ILE A 146 11.74 14.04 -13.38
C ILE A 146 12.56 14.04 -12.09
N ASP A 147 12.63 12.88 -11.43
CA ASP A 147 13.39 12.69 -10.20
C ASP A 147 14.90 12.72 -10.48
N ILE A 148 15.49 13.92 -10.43
CA ILE A 148 16.92 14.17 -10.66
C ILE A 148 17.62 14.51 -9.35
N ALA A 149 18.70 13.78 -9.07
CA ALA A 149 19.63 14.08 -7.99
C ALA A 149 20.93 14.65 -8.56
N SER A 150 21.45 15.70 -7.92
CA SER A 150 22.71 16.33 -8.32
C SER A 150 23.46 16.87 -7.11
N THR A 151 24.78 16.82 -7.18
CA THR A 151 25.65 17.47 -6.20
C THR A 151 26.56 18.48 -6.87
N SER A 152 26.94 19.50 -6.11
CA SER A 152 27.89 20.53 -6.54
C SER A 152 28.99 20.74 -5.53
N VAL A 153 30.11 21.33 -5.98
CA VAL A 153 31.13 21.86 -5.08
C VAL A 153 30.68 23.21 -4.55
N VAL A 154 30.65 23.33 -3.23
CA VAL A 154 30.45 24.58 -2.48
C VAL A 154 31.69 24.79 -1.61
N PHE A 155 32.11 26.03 -1.39
CA PHE A 155 33.16 26.33 -0.43
C PHE A 155 32.55 26.55 0.95
N ASP A 156 33.11 25.94 1.99
CA ASP A 156 32.73 26.28 3.37
C ASP A 156 33.21 27.69 3.76
N GLU A 157 32.85 28.17 4.96
CA GLU A 157 33.30 29.47 5.48
C GLU A 157 34.83 29.61 5.55
N GLN A 158 35.56 28.50 5.45
CA GLN A 158 37.02 28.39 5.49
C GLN A 158 37.64 28.16 4.09
N ILE A 159 36.82 28.18 3.03
CA ILE A 159 37.21 27.99 1.63
C ILE A 159 37.74 26.57 1.35
N ASN A 160 37.24 25.55 2.06
CA ASN A 160 37.44 24.16 1.71
C ASN A 160 36.30 23.68 0.79
N PRO A 161 36.60 22.91 -0.27
CA PRO A 161 35.57 22.35 -1.13
C PRO A 161 34.77 21.28 -0.38
N VAL A 162 33.46 21.46 -0.33
CA VAL A 162 32.49 20.51 0.22
C VAL A 162 31.51 20.12 -0.88
N ILE A 163 31.20 18.83 -0.99
CA ILE A 163 30.17 18.34 -1.90
C ILE A 163 28.82 18.51 -1.21
N SER A 164 27.87 19.15 -1.87
CA SER A 164 26.52 19.36 -1.33
C SER A 164 25.45 19.13 -2.40
N PRO A 165 24.27 18.61 -2.01
CA PRO A 165 23.12 18.51 -2.91
C PRO A 165 22.76 19.87 -3.52
N ILE A 166 22.28 19.85 -4.76
CA ILE A 166 21.79 21.04 -5.46
C ILE A 166 20.51 20.69 -6.21
N THR A 167 19.50 21.56 -6.10
CA THR A 167 18.30 21.53 -6.93
C THR A 167 18.59 22.23 -8.25
N LEU A 168 18.37 21.52 -9.36
CA LEU A 168 18.49 22.08 -10.70
C LEU A 168 17.17 22.71 -11.14
N THR A 169 17.26 23.53 -12.19
CA THR A 169 16.13 24.17 -12.86
C THR A 169 16.22 23.90 -14.36
N ASN A 170 15.11 24.01 -15.09
CA ASN A 170 15.05 23.63 -16.51
C ASN A 170 16.02 24.41 -17.41
N ASP A 171 16.40 25.63 -17.05
CA ASP A 171 17.41 26.42 -17.79
C ASP A 171 18.83 25.84 -17.69
N ARG A 172 19.07 24.91 -16.76
CA ARG A 172 20.34 24.20 -16.60
C ARG A 172 20.38 22.86 -17.34
N LEU A 173 19.27 22.48 -17.97
CA LEU A 173 19.09 21.18 -18.59
C LEU A 173 18.81 21.33 -20.10
N GLU A 174 19.09 20.25 -20.82
CA GLU A 174 18.72 20.02 -22.20
C GLU A 174 17.98 18.69 -22.31
N TYR A 175 16.87 18.71 -23.04
CA TYR A 175 15.95 17.60 -23.17
C TYR A 175 15.88 17.13 -24.62
N GLN A 176 15.88 15.82 -24.81
CA GLN A 176 15.65 15.16 -26.08
C GLN A 176 14.63 14.04 -25.86
N LEU A 177 13.67 13.93 -26.77
CA LEU A 177 12.68 12.85 -26.77
C LEU A 177 12.98 11.90 -27.92
N LYS A 178 12.82 10.60 -27.66
CA LYS A 178 12.87 9.57 -28.71
C LYS A 178 11.65 8.67 -28.68
N ILE A 179 11.22 8.25 -29.86
CA ILE A 179 10.15 7.29 -30.07
C ILE A 179 10.69 6.25 -31.05
N ASP A 180 10.56 4.96 -30.71
CA ASP A 180 11.14 3.85 -31.49
C ASP A 180 12.66 4.00 -31.71
N GLY A 181 13.36 4.63 -30.76
CA GLY A 181 14.82 4.89 -30.82
C GLY A 181 15.24 6.10 -31.66
N GLU A 182 14.31 6.78 -32.32
CA GLU A 182 14.58 7.93 -33.18
C GLU A 182 14.23 9.26 -32.49
N ASN A 183 15.05 10.29 -32.72
CA ASN A 183 14.80 11.62 -32.16
C ASN A 183 13.54 12.24 -32.77
N VAL A 184 12.66 12.76 -31.92
CA VAL A 184 11.46 13.47 -32.35
C VAL A 184 11.52 14.94 -32.00
N ASP A 185 10.67 15.74 -32.64
CA ASP A 185 10.53 17.16 -32.35
C ASP A 185 9.95 17.37 -30.95
N PHE A 186 10.71 17.98 -30.04
CA PHE A 186 10.33 18.17 -28.64
C PHE A 186 9.00 18.92 -28.53
N ASP A 187 8.85 20.03 -29.27
CA ASP A 187 7.70 20.92 -29.17
C ASP A 187 6.41 20.28 -29.71
N THR A 188 6.50 19.20 -30.49
CA THR A 188 5.33 18.43 -30.90
C THR A 188 4.74 17.64 -29.72
N TYR A 189 5.58 17.13 -28.82
CA TYR A 189 5.17 16.14 -27.82
C TYR A 189 5.12 16.68 -26.38
N ALA A 190 5.87 17.73 -26.06
CA ALA A 190 5.95 18.27 -24.71
C ALA A 190 6.20 19.79 -24.69
N THR A 191 6.02 20.39 -23.51
CA THR A 191 6.65 21.65 -23.12
C THR A 191 7.38 21.45 -21.80
N LEU A 192 8.32 22.35 -21.48
CA LEU A 192 8.94 22.37 -20.16
C LEU A 192 7.91 22.83 -19.11
N SER A 193 7.90 22.18 -17.95
CA SER A 193 7.15 22.67 -16.78
C SER A 193 7.93 23.75 -16.03
N ASP A 194 7.31 24.36 -15.01
CA ASP A 194 8.01 25.30 -14.13
C ASP A 194 9.08 24.60 -13.28
N GLU A 195 8.77 23.39 -12.82
CA GLU A 195 9.70 22.47 -12.17
C GLU A 195 10.48 21.64 -13.19
N VAL A 196 11.54 20.95 -12.74
CA VAL A 196 12.37 20.07 -13.59
C VAL A 196 11.53 18.91 -14.11
N GLY A 197 11.05 19.04 -15.35
CA GLY A 197 9.96 18.20 -15.83
C GLY A 197 9.37 18.64 -17.16
N LEU A 198 8.40 17.86 -17.61
CA LEU A 198 7.73 17.96 -18.90
C LEU A 198 6.21 17.98 -18.71
N GLN A 199 5.55 18.89 -19.39
CA GLN A 199 4.12 18.82 -19.63
C GLN A 199 3.90 18.15 -21.00
N PHE A 200 3.45 16.90 -21.01
CA PHE A 200 3.14 16.20 -22.25
C PHE A 200 1.90 16.78 -22.94
N LYS A 201 1.86 16.66 -24.27
CA LYS A 201 0.73 17.08 -25.12
C LYS A 201 -0.04 15.86 -25.60
N GLU A 202 -1.27 16.08 -26.08
CA GLU A 202 -2.11 15.01 -26.67
C GLU A 202 -1.39 14.15 -27.72
N ALA A 203 -0.47 14.74 -28.50
CA ALA A 203 0.31 14.01 -29.51
C ALA A 203 1.18 12.88 -28.92
N ALA A 204 1.49 12.93 -27.62
CA ALA A 204 2.25 11.92 -26.89
C ALA A 204 1.39 10.75 -26.39
N LEU A 205 0.06 10.90 -26.32
CA LEU A 205 -0.84 9.86 -25.78
C LEU A 205 -0.64 8.50 -26.45
N GLY A 206 -0.55 7.46 -25.63
CA GLY A 206 -0.38 6.07 -26.05
C GLY A 206 1.02 5.72 -26.57
N LYS A 207 1.99 6.64 -26.48
CA LYS A 207 3.36 6.40 -26.96
C LYS A 207 4.31 6.08 -25.82
N GLU A 208 5.22 5.16 -26.07
CA GLU A 208 6.44 4.99 -25.27
C GLU A 208 7.48 6.01 -25.72
N ILE A 209 7.91 6.87 -24.80
CA ILE A 209 8.85 7.96 -25.08
C ILE A 209 10.07 7.79 -24.18
N GLU A 210 11.25 7.65 -24.79
CA GLU A 210 12.53 7.77 -24.09
C GLU A 210 12.83 9.25 -23.88
N ILE A 211 12.96 9.67 -22.62
CA ILE A 211 13.35 11.02 -22.22
C ILE A 211 14.83 11.01 -21.93
N VAL A 212 15.61 11.76 -22.70
CA VAL A 212 17.05 11.97 -22.47
C VAL A 212 17.26 13.37 -21.88
N VAL A 213 17.86 13.43 -20.70
CA VAL A 213 18.17 14.69 -20.00
C VAL A 213 19.68 14.83 -19.86
N SER A 214 20.22 16.00 -20.22
CA SER A 214 21.63 16.31 -20.07
C SER A 214 21.85 17.69 -19.46
N LEU A 215 23.02 17.89 -18.85
CA LEU A 215 23.42 19.21 -18.34
C LEU A 215 23.79 20.12 -19.51
N ARG A 216 23.14 21.29 -19.59
CA ARG A 216 23.49 22.34 -20.58
C ARG A 216 24.95 22.78 -20.47
N TYR A 217 25.44 22.85 -19.23
CA TYR A 217 26.83 23.20 -18.91
C TYR A 217 27.51 22.02 -18.22
N ASN A 218 28.15 21.17 -19.02
CA ASN A 218 28.71 19.90 -18.55
C ASN A 218 30.25 19.87 -18.57
N TRP A 219 30.89 20.59 -17.65
CA TRP A 219 32.36 20.62 -17.57
C TRP A 219 33.00 19.27 -17.27
N ASN A 220 32.34 18.47 -16.43
CA ASN A 220 32.87 17.20 -15.96
C ASN A 220 32.57 16.02 -16.90
N ASN A 221 31.98 16.28 -18.08
CA ASN A 221 31.55 15.26 -19.04
C ASN A 221 30.70 14.15 -18.39
N LEU A 222 29.78 14.54 -17.50
CA LEU A 222 28.84 13.62 -16.86
C LEU A 222 27.90 13.04 -17.92
N ALA A 223 27.56 11.76 -17.80
CA ALA A 223 26.69 11.11 -18.77
C ALA A 223 25.25 11.69 -18.72
N PRO A 224 24.56 11.78 -19.87
CA PRO A 224 23.11 12.03 -19.89
C PRO A 224 22.34 10.96 -19.12
N LEU A 225 21.20 11.34 -18.57
CA LEU A 225 20.22 10.44 -17.98
C LEU A 225 19.20 10.06 -19.04
N SER A 226 18.72 8.81 -19.02
CA SER A 226 17.67 8.36 -19.92
C SER A 226 16.76 7.35 -19.24
N HIS A 227 15.45 7.50 -19.47
CA HIS A 227 14.42 6.55 -19.04
C HIS A 227 13.20 6.65 -19.99
N THR A 228 12.46 5.54 -20.12
CA THR A 228 11.30 5.42 -21.01
C THR A 228 10.00 5.39 -20.22
N VAL A 229 9.05 6.22 -20.63
CA VAL A 229 7.71 6.30 -20.05
C VAL A 229 6.63 5.97 -21.09
N LEU A 230 5.52 5.38 -20.67
CA LEU A 230 4.29 5.28 -21.45
C LEU A 230 3.37 6.44 -21.09
N VAL A 231 3.08 7.30 -22.06
CA VAL A 231 2.22 8.48 -21.84
C VAL A 231 0.75 8.10 -21.98
N GLN A 232 -0.07 8.46 -21.00
CA GLN A 232 -1.51 8.17 -20.92
C GLN A 232 -2.31 9.41 -20.51
N GLU A 233 -3.64 9.33 -20.60
CA GLU A 233 -4.53 10.32 -19.98
C GLU A 233 -4.39 10.27 -18.46
N GLY A 234 -4.73 11.35 -17.76
CA GLY A 234 -4.72 11.39 -16.30
C GLY A 234 -3.67 12.31 -15.69
N VAL A 235 -3.66 12.32 -14.36
CA VAL A 235 -2.84 13.21 -13.55
C VAL A 235 -1.65 12.47 -12.93
N ASN A 236 -0.51 13.13 -12.88
CA ASN A 236 0.66 12.71 -12.12
C ASN A 236 0.54 13.20 -10.67
N VAL A 237 0.66 12.30 -9.70
CA VAL A 237 0.61 12.62 -8.27
C VAL A 237 1.90 12.22 -7.58
N TYR A 238 2.35 13.09 -6.68
CA TYR A 238 3.61 12.95 -5.98
C TYR A 238 3.37 12.92 -4.46
N ASN A 239 2.40 13.62 -3.89
CA ASN A 239 2.18 13.62 -2.44
C ASN A 239 0.75 13.22 -2.03
N ASN A 240 0.55 13.11 -0.70
CA ASN A 240 -0.72 12.75 -0.08
C ASN A 240 -1.86 13.70 -0.47
N ALA A 241 -1.60 15.01 -0.50
CA ALA A 241 -2.62 16.01 -0.81
C ALA A 241 -3.08 15.90 -2.28
N GLU A 242 -2.14 15.77 -3.21
CA GLU A 242 -2.43 15.56 -4.63
C GLU A 242 -3.23 14.27 -4.87
N LEU A 243 -2.84 13.16 -4.23
CA LEU A 243 -3.56 11.90 -4.35
C LEU A 243 -4.98 11.98 -3.74
N LYS A 244 -5.15 12.63 -2.58
CA LYS A 244 -6.47 12.89 -1.99
C LYS A 244 -7.38 13.65 -2.96
N THR A 245 -6.88 14.75 -3.52
CA THR A 245 -7.65 15.57 -4.47
C THR A 245 -8.00 14.78 -5.72
N ALA A 246 -7.02 14.11 -6.35
CA ALA A 246 -7.24 13.36 -7.59
C ALA A 246 -8.17 12.16 -7.39
N PHE A 247 -8.07 11.44 -6.28
CA PHE A 247 -8.90 10.27 -6.01
C PHE A 247 -10.36 10.63 -5.77
N ALA A 248 -10.62 11.75 -5.10
CA ALA A 248 -11.96 12.26 -4.82
C ALA A 248 -12.66 12.85 -6.06
N ASP A 249 -11.90 13.33 -7.05
CA ASP A 249 -12.43 14.00 -8.24
C ASP A 249 -13.03 12.99 -9.24
N LEU A 250 -14.34 13.09 -9.47
CA LEU A 250 -15.06 12.18 -10.37
C LEU A 250 -14.70 12.36 -11.85
N ASP A 251 -14.14 13.52 -12.23
CA ASP A 251 -13.69 13.81 -13.59
C ASP A 251 -12.29 13.24 -13.89
N VAL A 252 -11.59 12.75 -12.85
CA VAL A 252 -10.30 12.05 -13.01
C VAL A 252 -10.54 10.57 -13.25
N HIS A 253 -10.02 10.07 -14.37
CA HIS A 253 -10.12 8.66 -14.79
C HIS A 253 -8.81 7.87 -14.65
N HIS A 254 -7.68 8.57 -14.57
CA HIS A 254 -6.36 7.98 -14.46
C HIS A 254 -5.48 8.77 -13.48
N ILE A 255 -4.83 8.05 -12.57
CA ILE A 255 -3.87 8.60 -11.61
C ILE A 255 -2.56 7.84 -11.75
N HIS A 256 -1.45 8.55 -11.89
CA HIS A 256 -0.10 7.98 -11.97
C HIS A 256 0.70 8.37 -10.73
N ILE A 257 1.03 7.39 -9.88
CA ILE A 257 1.87 7.60 -8.71
C ILE A 257 3.33 7.77 -9.19
N GLN A 258 3.99 8.85 -8.76
CA GLN A 258 5.34 9.19 -9.23
C GLN A 258 6.44 9.08 -8.16
N ARG A 259 6.06 8.78 -6.91
CA ARG A 259 6.98 8.50 -5.79
C ARG A 259 6.28 7.75 -4.67
N ASN A 260 7.03 7.28 -3.68
CA ASN A 260 6.43 6.79 -2.44
C ASN A 260 5.65 7.92 -1.73
N ILE A 261 4.44 7.61 -1.26
CA ILE A 261 3.54 8.56 -0.60
C ILE A 261 3.32 8.10 0.84
N GLU A 262 3.63 8.97 1.80
CA GLU A 262 3.22 8.81 3.19
C GLU A 262 1.74 9.22 3.32
N ALA A 263 0.89 8.27 3.67
CA ALA A 263 -0.55 8.48 3.79
C ALA A 263 -0.86 9.20 5.11
N ALA A 264 -1.69 10.24 5.06
CA ALA A 264 -2.03 11.05 6.23
C ALA A 264 -3.48 11.53 6.19
N LEU A 265 -4.10 11.64 7.36
CA LEU A 265 -5.42 12.24 7.54
C LEU A 265 -5.35 13.77 7.58
N ASP A 266 -6.41 14.42 7.11
CA ASP A 266 -6.60 15.86 7.23
C ASP A 266 -7.26 16.22 8.57
N ASP A 267 -7.15 17.48 9.00
CA ASP A 267 -7.62 17.93 10.31
C ASP A 267 -9.14 17.76 10.54
N ASP A 268 -9.94 17.75 9.46
CA ASP A 268 -11.40 17.56 9.48
C ASP A 268 -11.83 16.08 9.54
N GLN A 269 -10.87 15.16 9.50
CA GLN A 269 -11.09 13.72 9.62
C GLN A 269 -11.02 13.21 11.06
N PHE A 270 -10.94 14.15 12.01
CA PHE A 270 -10.86 13.89 13.44
C PHE A 270 -12.03 14.54 14.18
N TYR A 271 -12.40 13.94 15.31
CA TYR A 271 -13.14 14.60 16.37
C TYR A 271 -12.29 14.66 17.64
N THR A 272 -12.74 15.41 18.65
CA THR A 272 -12.07 15.50 19.95
C THR A 272 -12.92 14.86 21.02
N LEU A 273 -12.32 13.97 21.81
CA LEU A 273 -12.93 13.33 22.97
C LEU A 273 -11.96 13.39 24.15
N ASN A 274 -12.40 13.95 25.27
CA ASN A 274 -11.57 14.16 26.45
C ASN A 274 -10.23 14.88 26.15
N GLY A 275 -10.23 15.80 25.18
CA GLY A 275 -9.04 16.53 24.73
C GLY A 275 -8.06 15.74 23.83
N GLU A 276 -8.37 14.49 23.48
CA GLU A 276 -7.62 13.70 22.51
C GLU A 276 -8.25 13.80 21.11
N LYS A 277 -7.43 13.95 20.06
CA LYS A 277 -7.87 13.87 18.66
C LYS A 277 -8.00 12.41 18.25
N ILE A 278 -9.20 11.98 17.84
CA ILE A 278 -9.48 10.61 17.43
C ILE A 278 -10.04 10.63 16.00
N PRO A 279 -9.54 9.79 15.08
CA PRO A 279 -10.08 9.75 13.72
C PRO A 279 -11.51 9.21 13.70
N PHE A 280 -12.31 9.67 12.74
CA PHE A 280 -13.62 9.06 12.50
C PHE A 280 -13.49 7.61 12.03
N ASN A 281 -14.42 6.76 12.43
CA ASN A 281 -14.48 5.35 12.06
C ASN A 281 -15.93 5.00 11.75
N PHE A 282 -16.34 4.98 10.48
CA PHE A 282 -17.74 4.75 10.10
C PHE A 282 -17.91 3.45 9.29
N ASN A 283 -18.96 2.70 9.62
CA ASN A 283 -19.28 1.45 8.94
C ASN A 283 -19.86 1.66 7.54
N ASP A 284 -20.68 2.69 7.30
CA ASP A 284 -21.38 2.89 6.03
C ASP A 284 -21.00 4.26 5.42
N ILE A 285 -20.78 4.26 4.10
CA ILE A 285 -20.36 5.46 3.36
C ILE A 285 -21.52 6.47 3.26
N THR A 286 -22.77 6.00 3.29
CA THR A 286 -23.97 6.86 3.34
C THR A 286 -24.11 7.57 4.68
N ASN A 287 -23.73 6.92 5.78
CA ASN A 287 -23.70 7.55 7.10
C ASN A 287 -22.65 8.67 7.13
N GLU A 288 -21.46 8.44 6.58
CA GLU A 288 -20.43 9.48 6.44
C GLU A 288 -20.97 10.72 5.71
N GLU A 289 -21.65 10.51 4.59
CA GLU A 289 -22.25 11.59 3.78
C GLU A 289 -23.34 12.34 4.52
N SER A 290 -24.24 11.63 5.19
CA SER A 290 -25.32 12.24 5.97
C SER A 290 -24.79 13.16 7.08
N ARG A 291 -23.58 12.88 7.58
CA ARG A 291 -22.90 13.64 8.64
C ARG A 291 -21.89 14.66 8.12
N GLY A 292 -21.50 14.57 6.85
CA GLY A 292 -20.46 15.41 6.25
C GLY A 292 -19.05 15.19 6.83
N VAL A 293 -18.78 14.02 7.41
CA VAL A 293 -17.47 13.69 8.04
C VAL A 293 -17.08 12.24 7.73
N HIS A 294 -15.78 11.97 7.58
CA HIS A 294 -15.25 10.63 7.30
C HIS A 294 -13.81 10.48 7.81
N GLY A 295 -13.37 9.24 8.05
CA GLY A 295 -12.02 8.95 8.54
C GLY A 295 -11.16 8.06 7.63
N ASN A 296 -11.53 7.96 6.36
CA ASN A 296 -10.75 7.25 5.33
C ASN A 296 -9.69 8.18 4.73
N VAL A 297 -8.48 7.69 4.46
CA VAL A 297 -7.39 8.56 3.98
C VAL A 297 -7.71 9.13 2.59
N TYR A 298 -7.98 8.26 1.63
CA TYR A 298 -8.44 8.59 0.29
C TYR A 298 -9.87 8.10 0.13
N ARG A 299 -10.76 8.99 -0.30
CA ARG A 299 -12.19 8.71 -0.40
C ARG A 299 -12.75 9.16 -1.75
N ARG A 300 -13.49 8.28 -2.41
CA ARG A 300 -14.23 8.54 -3.66
C ARG A 300 -15.68 8.12 -3.47
N TYR A 301 -16.60 9.07 -3.56
CA TYR A 301 -18.02 8.82 -3.34
C TYR A 301 -18.88 9.52 -4.38
N HIS A 302 -19.98 8.87 -4.74
CA HIS A 302 -21.09 9.50 -5.42
C HIS A 302 -22.40 8.81 -5.04
N GLU A 303 -23.54 9.47 -5.17
CA GLU A 303 -24.83 8.85 -4.82
C GLU A 303 -25.15 7.60 -5.65
N THR A 304 -24.81 7.62 -6.95
CA THR A 304 -25.26 6.58 -7.89
C THR A 304 -24.18 5.94 -8.75
N SER A 305 -23.03 6.60 -8.93
CA SER A 305 -21.94 6.13 -9.79
C SER A 305 -20.67 6.92 -9.55
N ILE A 306 -19.56 6.24 -9.26
CA ILE A 306 -18.24 6.86 -9.06
C ILE A 306 -17.43 7.00 -10.35
N GLY A 307 -18.03 6.66 -11.50
CA GLY A 307 -17.33 6.59 -12.79
C GLY A 307 -16.23 5.52 -12.81
N GLU A 308 -15.36 5.60 -13.80
CA GLU A 308 -14.21 4.69 -13.94
C GLU A 308 -12.94 5.40 -13.51
N LEU A 309 -12.13 4.75 -12.67
CA LEU A 309 -10.83 5.24 -12.25
C LEU A 309 -9.79 4.12 -12.29
N THR A 310 -8.63 4.37 -12.88
CA THR A 310 -7.44 3.51 -12.76
C THR A 310 -6.30 4.23 -12.07
N ILE A 311 -5.75 3.62 -11.02
CA ILE A 311 -4.56 4.09 -10.31
C ILE A 311 -3.37 3.23 -10.72
N HIS A 312 -2.46 3.85 -11.47
CA HIS A 312 -1.18 3.29 -11.87
C HIS A 312 -0.16 3.55 -10.78
N GLY A 313 0.16 2.52 -10.00
CA GLY A 313 1.07 2.62 -8.87
C GLY A 313 2.53 2.84 -9.23
N ASN A 314 2.94 2.54 -10.47
CA ASN A 314 4.34 2.56 -10.94
C ASN A 314 5.32 1.88 -9.95
N TYR A 315 4.85 0.85 -9.25
CA TYR A 315 5.54 0.07 -8.22
C TYR A 315 5.97 0.86 -6.98
N PHE A 316 5.39 2.04 -6.77
CA PHE A 316 5.59 2.84 -5.56
C PHE A 316 4.72 2.39 -4.40
N THR A 317 5.10 2.88 -3.21
CA THR A 317 4.45 2.55 -1.94
C THR A 317 3.49 3.65 -1.50
N ILE A 318 2.30 3.25 -1.07
CA ILE A 318 1.39 4.06 -0.26
C ILE A 318 1.56 3.59 1.20
N ASP A 319 2.22 4.41 2.01
CA ASP A 319 2.66 4.06 3.36
C ASP A 319 1.77 4.70 4.42
N GLY A 320 0.85 3.91 4.96
CA GLY A 320 -0.03 4.25 6.08
C GLY A 320 0.50 3.83 7.45
N SER A 321 1.75 3.36 7.58
CA SER A 321 2.30 2.85 8.85
C SER A 321 2.34 3.89 9.99
N LYS A 322 2.30 5.19 9.65
CA LYS A 322 2.28 6.30 10.61
C LYS A 322 0.89 6.85 10.88
N LEU A 323 -0.16 6.26 10.31
CA LEU A 323 -1.52 6.69 10.59
C LEU A 323 -1.85 6.46 12.08
N PRO A 324 -2.65 7.36 12.70
CA PRO A 324 -3.08 7.18 14.08
C PRO A 324 -3.94 5.93 14.23
N LEU A 325 -3.77 5.18 15.31
CA LEU A 325 -4.66 4.06 15.60
C LEU A 325 -6.07 4.57 15.96
N LEU A 326 -7.07 3.94 15.38
CA LEU A 326 -8.48 4.04 15.71
C LEU A 326 -8.74 3.37 17.06
N LYS A 327 -9.60 3.97 17.87
CA LYS A 327 -9.93 3.48 19.20
C LYS A 327 -11.39 3.05 19.26
N GLY A 328 -11.65 1.97 19.99
CA GLY A 328 -12.99 1.62 20.45
C GLY A 328 -13.42 2.67 21.47
N LEU A 329 -14.66 3.14 21.37
CA LEU A 329 -15.14 4.23 22.21
C LEU A 329 -16.15 3.73 23.24
N ASP A 330 -15.99 4.25 24.45
CA ASP A 330 -16.87 4.03 25.60
C ASP A 330 -18.01 5.03 25.69
N ALA A 331 -17.96 6.08 24.86
CA ALA A 331 -18.80 7.25 24.97
C ALA A 331 -19.90 7.25 23.91
N GLU A 332 -21.09 7.72 24.29
CA GLU A 332 -22.24 7.89 23.38
C GLU A 332 -22.22 9.26 22.67
N VAL A 333 -21.47 10.21 23.22
CA VAL A 333 -21.39 11.61 22.74
C VAL A 333 -19.96 12.14 22.89
N ASP A 334 -19.50 12.94 21.91
CA ASP A 334 -18.22 13.65 22.00
C ASP A 334 -18.27 14.88 22.94
N ASP A 335 -17.13 15.57 23.13
CA ASP A 335 -17.02 16.76 24.00
C ASP A 335 -17.92 17.94 23.52
N PHE A 336 -18.45 17.86 22.29
CA PHE A 336 -19.30 18.87 21.66
C PHE A 336 -20.78 18.44 21.58
N GLY A 337 -21.14 17.27 22.09
CA GLY A 337 -22.51 16.75 22.13
C GLY A 337 -22.96 16.06 20.83
N ASN A 338 -22.04 15.66 19.95
CA ASN A 338 -22.37 14.88 18.75
C ASN A 338 -22.48 13.39 19.10
N ASP A 339 -23.53 12.74 18.61
CA ASP A 339 -23.75 11.30 18.76
C ASP A 339 -22.64 10.50 18.06
N ILE A 340 -21.88 9.71 18.82
CA ILE A 340 -20.78 8.86 18.33
C ILE A 340 -21.13 7.36 18.40
N THR A 341 -22.38 7.00 18.73
CA THR A 341 -22.85 5.60 18.82
C THR A 341 -22.84 4.83 17.49
N GLN A 342 -22.66 5.53 16.37
CA GLN A 342 -22.55 4.96 15.02
C GLN A 342 -21.10 4.93 14.48
N GLN A 343 -20.10 5.20 15.34
CA GLN A 343 -18.71 4.92 14.99
C GLN A 343 -18.58 3.40 14.82
N GLY A 344 -18.41 2.95 13.57
CA GLY A 344 -18.40 1.56 13.17
C GLY A 344 -17.14 0.85 13.62
N GLY A 345 -17.30 -0.22 14.38
CA GLY A 345 -16.24 -1.15 14.71
C GLY A 345 -16.70 -2.16 15.76
N PHE A 346 -16.10 -3.35 15.79
CA PHE A 346 -16.36 -4.29 16.87
C PHE A 346 -15.58 -3.82 18.09
N VAL A 347 -16.30 -3.44 19.14
CA VAL A 347 -15.75 -3.20 20.47
C VAL A 347 -16.33 -4.27 21.37
N ASP A 348 -15.48 -5.18 21.86
CA ASP A 348 -15.89 -6.18 22.85
C ASP A 348 -16.46 -5.46 24.10
N PRO A 349 -17.43 -6.05 24.85
CA PRO A 349 -17.82 -5.62 26.19
C PRO A 349 -16.70 -5.09 27.11
N ASP A 350 -15.50 -5.68 27.06
CA ASP A 350 -14.34 -5.27 27.86
C ASP A 350 -13.50 -4.13 27.23
N LYS A 351 -13.87 -3.67 26.03
CA LYS A 351 -13.25 -2.60 25.22
C LYS A 351 -11.77 -2.81 24.88
N THR A 352 -11.32 -4.06 24.93
CA THR A 352 -9.95 -4.46 24.63
C THR A 352 -9.71 -4.70 23.13
N ILE A 353 -10.75 -4.97 22.35
CA ILE A 353 -10.64 -5.26 20.92
C ILE A 353 -11.33 -4.20 20.08
N VAL A 354 -10.67 -3.74 19.01
CA VAL A 354 -11.17 -2.70 18.09
C VAL A 354 -10.98 -3.19 16.66
N ALA A 355 -12.02 -3.75 16.04
CA ALA A 355 -12.01 -4.00 14.59
C ALA A 355 -12.56 -2.77 13.87
N THR A 356 -11.80 -2.23 12.93
CA THR A 356 -12.03 -0.89 12.36
C THR A 356 -12.68 -0.96 10.99
N GLN A 357 -13.39 0.11 10.60
CA GLN A 357 -14.11 0.20 9.33
C GLN A 357 -13.53 1.30 8.41
N SER A 358 -12.66 2.17 8.92
CA SER A 358 -11.91 3.11 8.10
C SER A 358 -10.79 2.44 7.29
N SER A 359 -10.49 3.02 6.14
CA SER A 359 -9.57 2.45 5.15
C SER A 359 -8.58 3.46 4.61
N ILE A 360 -7.47 2.98 4.06
CA ILE A 360 -6.54 3.82 3.30
C ILE A 360 -7.23 4.30 2.02
N PHE A 361 -7.77 3.37 1.22
CA PHE A 361 -8.63 3.72 0.08
C PHE A 361 -10.06 3.27 0.32
N ARG A 362 -11.01 4.20 0.18
CA ARG A 362 -12.44 3.93 0.15
C ARG A 362 -13.10 4.44 -1.11
N SER A 363 -13.70 3.54 -1.89
CA SER A 363 -14.63 3.90 -2.96
C SER A 363 -16.05 3.44 -2.63
N GLY A 364 -17.04 4.04 -3.26
CA GLY A 364 -18.37 3.47 -3.27
C GLY A 364 -19.49 4.42 -3.63
N VAL A 365 -20.69 3.84 -3.77
CA VAL A 365 -21.91 4.59 -4.07
C VAL A 365 -22.94 4.52 -2.96
N GLY A 366 -23.73 5.59 -2.83
CA GLY A 366 -24.79 5.68 -1.83
C GLY A 366 -25.91 4.69 -2.09
N THR A 367 -26.31 4.49 -3.34
CA THR A 367 -27.36 3.54 -3.73
C THR A 367 -26.84 2.67 -4.88
N ALA A 368 -27.04 1.35 -4.78
CA ALA A 368 -26.63 0.42 -5.84
C ALA A 368 -27.35 0.76 -7.15
N GLY A 369 -26.60 1.26 -8.13
CA GLY A 369 -27.06 1.57 -9.48
C GLY A 369 -26.72 0.45 -10.48
N PRO A 370 -27.36 0.41 -11.66
CA PRO A 370 -27.07 -0.60 -12.68
C PRO A 370 -25.66 -0.49 -13.29
N GLU A 371 -24.99 0.67 -13.17
CA GLU A 371 -23.62 0.93 -13.63
C GLU A 371 -22.90 1.86 -12.63
N SER A 372 -22.52 1.33 -11.46
CA SER A 372 -21.87 2.09 -10.39
C SER A 372 -20.41 2.52 -10.68
N GLY A 373 -19.85 2.08 -11.82
CA GLY A 373 -18.46 2.34 -12.20
C GLY A 373 -17.48 1.36 -11.56
N TYR A 374 -16.17 1.66 -11.66
CA TYR A 374 -15.13 0.87 -11.01
C TYR A 374 -13.94 1.70 -10.56
N VAL A 375 -13.21 1.17 -9.58
CA VAL A 375 -11.84 1.60 -9.28
C VAL A 375 -10.89 0.43 -9.50
N LYS A 376 -9.87 0.66 -10.34
CA LYS A 376 -8.77 -0.26 -10.59
C LYS A 376 -7.51 0.21 -9.89
N TYR A 377 -6.90 -0.67 -9.11
CA TYR A 377 -5.60 -0.47 -8.47
C TYR A 377 -4.58 -1.39 -9.12
N GLU A 378 -3.49 -0.84 -9.66
CA GLU A 378 -2.44 -1.67 -10.25
C GLU A 378 -1.01 -1.28 -9.88
N ASN A 379 -0.14 -2.30 -9.80
CA ASN A 379 1.30 -2.15 -9.65
C ASN A 379 1.69 -1.24 -8.46
N MET A 380 1.14 -1.46 -7.26
CA MET A 380 1.47 -0.67 -6.06
C MET A 380 1.66 -1.52 -4.81
N TYR A 381 2.41 -0.99 -3.84
CA TYR A 381 2.52 -1.57 -2.51
C TYR A 381 1.77 -0.71 -1.49
N ILE A 382 0.87 -1.31 -0.72
CA ILE A 382 0.11 -0.64 0.33
C ILE A 382 0.55 -1.18 1.69
N ILE A 383 0.87 -0.27 2.60
CA ILE A 383 1.25 -0.60 3.98
C ILE A 383 0.24 0.06 4.93
N GLY A 384 -0.37 -0.71 5.82
CA GLY A 384 -1.18 -0.20 6.93
C GLY A 384 -0.37 -0.05 8.22
N ASN A 385 -1.08 0.10 9.33
CA ASN A 385 -0.54 0.33 10.68
C ASN A 385 -1.09 -0.66 11.73
N SER A 386 -1.73 -1.75 11.32
CA SER A 386 -2.34 -2.70 12.26
C SER A 386 -1.29 -3.52 13.00
N ASN A 387 -1.56 -3.78 14.29
CA ASN A 387 -0.77 -4.71 15.09
C ASN A 387 -0.95 -6.15 14.60
N LEU A 388 0.06 -6.99 14.86
CA LEU A 388 0.03 -8.40 14.42
C LEU A 388 -0.66 -9.29 15.45
N PRO A 389 -1.35 -10.35 15.01
CA PRO A 389 -1.92 -11.38 15.89
C PRO A 389 -0.88 -12.07 16.80
N ASP A 390 0.40 -12.06 16.41
CA ASP A 390 1.50 -12.69 17.17
C ASP A 390 2.29 -11.68 18.04
N SER A 391 1.79 -10.45 18.20
CA SER A 391 2.44 -9.41 19.00
C SER A 391 1.97 -9.41 20.46
N GLU A 392 2.79 -8.95 21.40
CA GLU A 392 2.45 -8.89 22.83
C GLU A 392 1.21 -8.03 23.14
N ASP A 393 0.71 -7.25 22.17
CA ASP A 393 -0.43 -6.33 22.26
C ASP A 393 -1.40 -6.54 21.07
N ASP A 394 -1.64 -7.81 20.73
CA ASP A 394 -2.48 -8.26 19.61
C ASP A 394 -3.96 -7.85 19.74
N THR A 395 -4.45 -7.64 20.97
CA THR A 395 -5.86 -7.38 21.27
C THR A 395 -6.44 -6.16 20.53
N ILE A 396 -5.63 -5.16 20.18
CA ILE A 396 -6.08 -3.93 19.52
C ILE A 396 -5.55 -3.89 18.09
N SER A 397 -6.41 -4.10 17.09
CA SER A 397 -6.01 -3.85 15.69
C SER A 397 -5.72 -2.37 15.50
N GLY A 398 -6.70 -1.52 15.88
CA GLY A 398 -6.68 -0.06 15.76
C GLY A 398 -6.33 0.48 14.36
N GLY A 399 -6.07 -0.36 13.37
CA GLY A 399 -5.44 0.06 12.13
C GLY A 399 -6.42 0.30 11.01
N TYR A 400 -5.93 0.40 9.78
CA TYR A 400 -6.76 0.68 8.60
C TYR A 400 -6.89 -0.55 7.71
N ILE A 401 -8.06 -0.69 7.09
CA ILE A 401 -8.24 -1.58 5.94
C ILE A 401 -7.43 -1.02 4.76
N GLY A 402 -6.81 -1.90 3.96
CA GLY A 402 -6.04 -1.49 2.79
C GLY A 402 -6.92 -0.87 1.70
N LEU A 403 -7.74 -1.70 1.08
CA LEU A 403 -8.67 -1.30 0.02
C LEU A 403 -10.10 -1.62 0.43
N ARG A 404 -11.00 -0.64 0.35
CA ARG A 404 -12.41 -0.82 0.66
C ARG A 404 -13.31 -0.29 -0.45
N ASN A 405 -14.32 -1.06 -0.85
CA ASN A 405 -15.33 -0.60 -1.79
C ASN A 405 -16.77 -0.94 -1.35
N THR A 406 -17.75 -0.21 -1.88
CA THR A 406 -19.15 -0.26 -1.46
C THR A 406 -20.09 -0.01 -2.63
N ARG A 407 -20.90 -1.01 -2.99
CA ARG A 407 -21.92 -0.96 -4.06
C ARG A 407 -21.37 -0.65 -5.46
N ASP A 408 -20.08 -0.86 -5.68
CA ASP A 408 -19.30 -0.62 -6.90
C ASP A 408 -18.43 -1.84 -7.26
N LYS A 409 -17.68 -1.74 -8.38
CA LYS A 409 -16.71 -2.77 -8.78
C LYS A 409 -15.30 -2.37 -8.37
N MET A 410 -14.59 -3.25 -7.68
CA MET A 410 -13.14 -3.13 -7.44
C MET A 410 -12.38 -4.04 -8.41
N ILE A 411 -11.29 -3.53 -8.99
CA ILE A 411 -10.30 -4.34 -9.71
C ILE A 411 -8.95 -4.12 -9.04
N VAL A 412 -8.28 -5.20 -8.67
CA VAL A 412 -6.95 -5.15 -8.05
C VAL A 412 -6.02 -6.02 -8.87
N ASP A 413 -4.95 -5.45 -9.39
CA ASP A 413 -4.03 -6.16 -10.28
C ASP A 413 -2.57 -5.92 -9.91
N ASN A 414 -1.86 -6.99 -9.55
CA ASN A 414 -0.44 -6.92 -9.19
C ASN A 414 -0.17 -5.92 -8.04
N VAL A 415 -0.98 -6.01 -6.98
CA VAL A 415 -0.87 -5.16 -5.78
C VAL A 415 -0.39 -5.99 -4.59
N ARG A 416 0.52 -5.41 -3.81
CA ARG A 416 0.93 -5.98 -2.52
C ARG A 416 0.27 -5.19 -1.38
N ILE A 417 -0.23 -5.88 -0.36
CA ILE A 417 -0.87 -5.25 0.82
C ILE A 417 -0.28 -5.88 2.08
N ASN A 418 0.07 -5.06 3.07
CA ASN A 418 0.70 -5.52 4.31
C ASN A 418 0.30 -4.67 5.52
N PHE A 419 0.28 -5.28 6.72
CA PHE A 419 0.02 -4.60 8.00
C PHE A 419 -1.33 -3.86 8.07
N THR A 420 -2.37 -4.42 7.48
CA THR A 420 -3.73 -3.82 7.47
C THR A 420 -4.67 -4.56 8.42
N THR A 421 -5.83 -3.95 8.74
CA THR A 421 -6.88 -4.66 9.49
C THR A 421 -7.43 -5.78 8.62
N ASP A 422 -8.01 -5.41 7.48
CA ASP A 422 -8.26 -6.31 6.37
C ASP A 422 -7.44 -5.85 5.16
N GLY A 423 -6.96 -6.79 4.34
CA GLY A 423 -6.27 -6.43 3.09
C GLY A 423 -7.22 -5.74 2.11
N ILE A 424 -8.28 -6.45 1.76
CA ILE A 424 -9.37 -5.99 0.89
C ILE A 424 -10.69 -6.21 1.63
N TYR A 425 -11.57 -5.21 1.63
CA TYR A 425 -12.91 -5.31 2.18
C TYR A 425 -13.96 -4.80 1.18
N THR A 426 -14.83 -5.68 0.73
CA THR A 426 -15.97 -5.33 -0.12
C THR A 426 -17.27 -5.43 0.67
N THR A 427 -18.19 -4.48 0.52
CA THR A 427 -19.41 -4.46 1.34
C THR A 427 -20.69 -4.09 0.58
N HIS A 428 -21.83 -4.64 1.02
CA HIS A 428 -23.20 -4.46 0.51
C HIS A 428 -23.50 -5.09 -0.87
N THR A 429 -24.80 -5.27 -1.14
CA THR A 429 -25.37 -5.71 -2.43
C THR A 429 -24.99 -4.76 -3.57
N GLY A 430 -24.80 -5.30 -4.78
CA GLY A 430 -24.31 -4.59 -5.96
C GLY A 430 -22.79 -4.51 -6.06
N THR A 431 -22.06 -5.00 -5.06
CA THR A 431 -20.59 -4.97 -5.02
C THR A 431 -19.98 -6.17 -5.69
N LYS A 432 -18.93 -5.93 -6.50
CA LYS A 432 -18.13 -6.97 -7.16
C LYS A 432 -16.64 -6.72 -7.03
N ALA A 433 -15.83 -7.77 -7.10
CA ALA A 433 -14.38 -7.67 -7.09
C ALA A 433 -13.67 -8.62 -8.06
N GLU A 434 -12.65 -8.10 -8.75
CA GLU A 434 -11.68 -8.90 -9.52
C GLU A 434 -10.28 -8.67 -8.95
N ILE A 435 -9.67 -9.73 -8.42
CA ILE A 435 -8.43 -9.67 -7.65
C ILE A 435 -7.41 -10.59 -8.33
N ASN A 436 -6.38 -10.01 -8.93
CA ASN A 436 -5.42 -10.75 -9.75
C ASN A 436 -3.98 -10.44 -9.31
N TYR A 437 -3.14 -11.47 -9.23
CA TYR A 437 -1.71 -11.34 -8.91
C TYR A 437 -1.43 -10.58 -7.60
N VAL A 438 -2.33 -10.67 -6.61
CA VAL A 438 -2.12 -9.95 -5.35
C VAL A 438 -1.27 -10.74 -4.38
N TYR A 439 -0.55 -10.01 -3.53
CA TYR A 439 0.12 -10.59 -2.36
C TYR A 439 -0.31 -9.83 -1.11
N ILE A 440 -1.15 -10.48 -0.30
CA ILE A 440 -1.64 -9.93 0.97
C ILE A 440 -1.01 -10.72 2.11
N THR A 441 -0.41 -10.02 3.07
CA THR A 441 0.26 -10.63 4.22
C THR A 441 0.12 -9.80 5.48
N ASN A 442 0.18 -10.45 6.64
CA ASN A 442 0.17 -9.80 7.96
C ASN A 442 -1.04 -8.87 8.14
N SER A 443 -2.23 -9.41 7.86
CA SER A 443 -3.48 -8.73 8.17
C SER A 443 -3.89 -9.08 9.60
N TRP A 444 -4.40 -8.12 10.37
CA TRP A 444 -4.87 -8.41 11.73
C TRP A 444 -6.16 -9.25 11.71
N ALA A 445 -7.06 -9.01 10.76
CA ALA A 445 -8.25 -9.80 10.48
C ALA A 445 -8.04 -10.62 9.20
N ALA A 446 -8.88 -10.44 8.17
CA ALA A 446 -8.84 -11.25 6.96
C ALA A 446 -7.87 -10.65 5.92
N SER A 447 -7.30 -11.49 5.05
CA SER A 447 -6.69 -10.94 3.83
C SER A 447 -7.75 -10.33 2.93
N ILE A 448 -8.90 -11.00 2.80
CA ILE A 448 -10.06 -10.57 1.99
C ILE A 448 -11.34 -10.79 2.81
N LEU A 449 -12.07 -9.72 3.09
CA LEU A 449 -13.39 -9.73 3.71
C LEU A 449 -14.46 -9.34 2.68
N LEU A 450 -15.46 -10.19 2.50
CA LEU A 450 -16.57 -10.01 1.56
C LEU A 450 -17.88 -9.96 2.34
N TRP A 451 -18.48 -8.79 2.51
CA TRP A 451 -19.72 -8.64 3.30
C TRP A 451 -20.89 -8.25 2.40
N GLY A 452 -21.88 -9.12 2.21
CA GLY A 452 -23.01 -8.88 1.30
C GLY A 452 -22.62 -8.74 -0.18
N THR A 453 -21.36 -9.05 -0.52
CA THR A 453 -20.79 -8.93 -1.87
C THR A 453 -21.37 -10.00 -2.80
N GLU A 454 -21.69 -9.64 -4.04
CA GLU A 454 -22.36 -10.57 -4.96
C GLU A 454 -21.38 -11.51 -5.66
N GLU A 455 -20.28 -10.98 -6.16
CA GLU A 455 -19.34 -11.76 -6.97
C GLU A 455 -17.91 -11.33 -6.70
N THR A 456 -17.02 -12.29 -6.47
CA THR A 456 -15.59 -12.06 -6.33
C THR A 456 -14.80 -13.11 -7.08
N ILE A 457 -13.83 -12.67 -7.88
CA ILE A 457 -12.92 -13.54 -8.62
C ILE A 457 -11.50 -13.26 -8.15
N ILE A 458 -10.81 -14.29 -7.68
CA ILE A 458 -9.43 -14.25 -7.17
C ILE A 458 -8.58 -15.16 -8.04
N ASN A 459 -7.57 -14.61 -8.72
CA ASN A 459 -6.68 -15.36 -9.60
C ASN A 459 -5.21 -15.13 -9.25
N ASP A 460 -4.38 -16.17 -9.40
CA ASP A 460 -2.91 -16.07 -9.40
C ASP A 460 -2.32 -15.35 -8.18
N SER A 461 -2.99 -15.45 -7.03
CA SER A 461 -2.72 -14.64 -5.85
C SER A 461 -2.05 -15.42 -4.74
N TYR A 462 -1.58 -14.73 -3.70
CA TYR A 462 -1.00 -15.34 -2.52
C TYR A 462 -1.40 -14.61 -1.26
N LEU A 463 -2.00 -15.36 -0.34
CA LEU A 463 -2.54 -14.87 0.93
C LEU A 463 -1.83 -15.62 2.06
N GLU A 464 -1.26 -14.90 3.03
CA GLU A 464 -0.65 -15.52 4.22
C GLU A 464 -0.79 -14.66 5.47
N LYS A 465 -0.67 -15.28 6.65
CA LYS A 465 -0.56 -14.59 7.94
C LYS A 465 -1.65 -13.55 8.19
N SER A 466 -2.90 -13.92 7.97
CA SER A 466 -4.06 -13.16 8.42
C SER A 466 -4.44 -13.63 9.82
N GLY A 467 -4.85 -12.72 10.71
CA GLY A 467 -5.29 -13.07 12.06
C GLY A 467 -6.68 -13.70 12.12
N SER A 468 -7.38 -13.79 11.00
CA SER A 468 -8.58 -14.59 10.83
C SER A 468 -8.45 -15.48 9.58
N ALA A 469 -9.57 -16.03 9.09
CA ALA A 469 -9.58 -16.69 7.79
C ALA A 469 -9.03 -15.76 6.71
N ALA A 470 -8.15 -16.28 5.86
CA ALA A 470 -7.59 -15.50 4.75
C ALA A 470 -8.68 -14.92 3.86
N ILE A 471 -9.73 -15.69 3.60
CA ILE A 471 -10.94 -15.23 2.92
C ILE A 471 -12.14 -15.42 3.86
N THR A 472 -12.81 -14.32 4.20
CA THR A 472 -14.04 -14.33 5.00
C THR A 472 -15.20 -13.81 4.17
N VAL A 473 -16.30 -14.56 4.11
CA VAL A 473 -17.53 -14.17 3.41
C VAL A 473 -18.65 -14.08 4.41
N VAL A 474 -19.31 -12.93 4.47
CA VAL A 474 -20.49 -12.68 5.29
C VAL A 474 -21.67 -12.47 4.36
N ASP A 475 -22.69 -13.32 4.49
CA ASP A 475 -23.98 -13.11 3.82
C ASP A 475 -24.96 -12.51 4.83
N ASP A 476 -25.33 -11.25 4.60
CA ASP A 476 -26.25 -10.46 5.42
C ASP A 476 -27.64 -10.30 4.77
N LYS A 477 -27.94 -11.09 3.73
CA LYS A 477 -29.19 -10.97 2.97
C LYS A 477 -30.30 -11.82 3.61
N ASP A 478 -31.44 -11.18 3.84
CA ASP A 478 -32.65 -11.82 4.40
C ASP A 478 -33.41 -12.67 3.35
N GLU A 479 -33.12 -12.53 2.04
CA GLU A 479 -33.86 -13.18 0.95
C GLU A 479 -33.12 -14.39 0.35
N VAL A 480 -33.87 -15.49 0.19
CA VAL A 480 -33.39 -16.84 -0.16
C VAL A 480 -33.08 -16.98 -1.64
N GLY A 481 -31.90 -17.53 -1.97
CA GLY A 481 -31.62 -18.24 -3.23
C GLY A 481 -31.91 -17.42 -4.48
N GLY A 482 -30.98 -16.54 -4.85
CA GLY A 482 -31.12 -15.68 -6.02
C GLY A 482 -29.80 -15.32 -6.69
N ILE A 483 -29.88 -14.49 -7.73
CA ILE A 483 -28.71 -13.93 -8.45
C ILE A 483 -27.79 -13.07 -7.57
N ASN A 484 -28.20 -12.80 -6.33
CA ASN A 484 -27.53 -11.93 -5.38
C ASN A 484 -26.78 -12.71 -4.28
N ASP A 485 -26.87 -14.05 -4.21
CA ASP A 485 -26.10 -14.83 -3.24
C ASP A 485 -24.59 -14.68 -3.55
N PRO A 486 -23.71 -14.63 -2.54
CA PRO A 486 -22.28 -14.45 -2.76
C PRO A 486 -21.69 -15.62 -3.56
N VAL A 487 -20.98 -15.28 -4.63
CA VAL A 487 -20.21 -16.23 -5.44
C VAL A 487 -18.73 -15.85 -5.40
N VAL A 488 -17.89 -16.80 -5.00
CA VAL A 488 -16.44 -16.60 -4.91
C VAL A 488 -15.72 -17.61 -5.79
N TYR A 489 -14.93 -17.12 -6.73
CA TYR A 489 -14.03 -17.91 -7.57
C TYR A 489 -12.61 -17.73 -7.06
N VAL A 490 -11.89 -18.84 -6.82
CA VAL A 490 -10.49 -18.83 -6.38
C VAL A 490 -9.69 -19.73 -7.31
N ASN A 491 -8.86 -19.14 -8.18
CA ASN A 491 -8.11 -19.86 -9.18
C ASN A 491 -6.61 -19.62 -9.01
N ASN A 492 -5.82 -20.69 -9.13
CA ASN A 492 -4.36 -20.70 -9.08
C ASN A 492 -3.77 -19.83 -7.93
N THR A 493 -4.47 -19.81 -6.80
CA THR A 493 -4.18 -18.93 -5.67
C THR A 493 -3.66 -19.76 -4.51
N VAL A 494 -2.55 -19.33 -3.94
CA VAL A 494 -1.93 -20.00 -2.79
C VAL A 494 -2.39 -19.33 -1.52
N ILE A 495 -3.02 -20.10 -0.63
CA ILE A 495 -3.41 -19.64 0.70
C ILE A 495 -2.54 -20.39 1.70
N ASN A 496 -1.63 -19.67 2.35
CA ASN A 496 -0.74 -20.20 3.38
C ASN A 496 -1.03 -19.47 4.69
N ASN A 497 -2.21 -19.71 5.24
CA ASN A 497 -2.68 -19.00 6.41
C ASN A 497 -2.74 -19.90 7.64
N ILE A 498 -1.96 -19.52 8.65
CA ILE A 498 -1.88 -20.19 9.95
C ILE A 498 -2.34 -19.16 10.96
N VAL A 499 -3.37 -19.50 11.73
CA VAL A 499 -3.99 -18.57 12.68
C VAL A 499 -3.97 -19.17 14.07
N SER A 500 -3.51 -18.38 15.04
CA SER A 500 -3.65 -18.71 16.45
C SER A 500 -5.12 -18.74 16.84
N ARG A 501 -5.53 -19.77 17.59
CA ARG A 501 -6.91 -19.89 18.13
C ARG A 501 -7.24 -18.82 19.16
N ASN A 502 -6.20 -18.22 19.74
CA ASN A 502 -6.31 -17.11 20.66
C ASN A 502 -6.32 -15.76 19.94
N SER A 503 -6.34 -15.75 18.59
CA SER A 503 -6.40 -14.51 17.83
C SER A 503 -7.54 -13.63 18.35
N PRO A 504 -7.25 -12.34 18.60
CA PRO A 504 -8.23 -11.33 18.98
C PRO A 504 -9.42 -11.23 18.03
N TRP A 505 -9.27 -11.63 16.76
CA TRP A 505 -10.40 -11.71 15.84
C TRP A 505 -11.42 -12.77 16.28
N PHE A 506 -10.98 -13.98 16.66
CA PHE A 506 -11.90 -15.01 17.15
C PHE A 506 -12.54 -14.60 18.47
N GLU A 507 -11.88 -13.80 19.28
CA GLU A 507 -12.46 -13.22 20.49
C GLU A 507 -13.54 -12.18 20.17
N ALA A 508 -13.26 -11.25 19.25
CA ALA A 508 -14.18 -10.19 18.85
C ALA A 508 -15.55 -10.69 18.36
N TYR A 509 -15.56 -11.86 17.72
CA TYR A 509 -16.77 -12.51 17.21
C TYR A 509 -17.27 -13.67 18.10
N GLN A 510 -16.69 -13.86 19.29
CA GLN A 510 -17.02 -14.96 20.22
C GLN A 510 -16.86 -16.37 19.59
N LEU A 511 -15.96 -16.50 18.62
CA LEU A 511 -15.68 -17.71 17.85
C LEU A 511 -14.52 -18.54 18.44
N LYS A 512 -14.00 -18.23 19.64
CA LYS A 512 -12.94 -19.00 20.31
C LYS A 512 -13.24 -20.51 20.37
N THR A 513 -14.50 -20.87 20.64
CA THR A 513 -14.97 -22.25 20.70
C THR A 513 -14.88 -22.95 19.33
N ILE A 514 -14.96 -22.21 18.22
CA ILE A 514 -14.85 -22.73 16.86
C ILE A 514 -13.38 -23.02 16.52
N GLY A 515 -12.45 -22.16 16.92
CA GLY A 515 -11.01 -22.44 16.79
C GLY A 515 -10.61 -23.75 17.51
N LEU A 516 -11.20 -24.01 18.68
CA LEU A 516 -11.03 -25.28 19.40
C LEU A 516 -11.62 -26.49 18.63
N LEU A 517 -12.77 -26.31 17.99
CA LEU A 517 -13.42 -27.35 17.20
C LEU A 517 -12.55 -27.76 15.98
N VAL A 518 -11.99 -26.79 15.25
CA VAL A 518 -11.11 -27.02 14.08
C VAL A 518 -9.91 -27.89 14.47
N SER A 519 -9.27 -27.59 15.59
CA SER A 519 -8.17 -28.41 16.14
C SER A 519 -8.54 -29.86 16.42
N GLN A 520 -9.73 -30.06 16.99
CA GLN A 520 -10.21 -31.39 17.34
C GLN A 520 -10.49 -32.19 16.08
N ILE A 521 -10.98 -31.54 15.02
CA ILE A 521 -11.16 -32.14 13.71
C ILE A 521 -9.79 -32.51 13.09
N GLU A 522 -8.82 -31.61 13.08
CA GLU A 522 -7.46 -31.89 12.58
C GLU A 522 -6.82 -33.07 13.33
N SER A 523 -6.94 -33.10 14.66
CA SER A 523 -6.44 -34.19 15.51
C SER A 523 -7.16 -35.53 15.24
N ALA A 524 -8.48 -35.48 15.06
CA ALA A 524 -9.31 -36.63 14.71
C ALA A 524 -8.89 -37.24 13.37
N LEU A 525 -8.59 -36.41 12.37
CA LEU A 525 -8.20 -36.86 11.04
C LEU A 525 -6.79 -37.42 11.01
N GLN A 526 -5.88 -36.84 11.79
CA GLN A 526 -4.55 -37.42 11.98
C GLN A 526 -4.67 -38.82 12.60
N ALA A 527 -5.56 -39.01 13.58
CA ALA A 527 -5.82 -40.33 14.17
C ALA A 527 -6.41 -41.33 13.17
N ILE A 528 -7.35 -40.90 12.32
CA ILE A 528 -7.89 -41.73 11.21
C ILE A 528 -6.76 -42.12 10.24
N ASN A 529 -5.89 -41.19 9.88
CA ASN A 529 -4.76 -41.45 9.00
C ASN A 529 -3.75 -42.43 9.62
N ASP A 530 -3.38 -42.24 10.88
CA ASP A 530 -2.48 -43.14 11.60
C ASP A 530 -3.09 -44.55 11.69
N PHE A 531 -4.40 -44.64 11.94
CA PHE A 531 -5.14 -45.90 11.92
C PHE A 531 -5.10 -46.56 10.52
N ALA A 532 -5.38 -45.80 9.46
CA ALA A 532 -5.38 -46.30 8.08
C ALA A 532 -3.99 -46.78 7.63
N LEU A 533 -2.93 -46.02 7.96
CA LEU A 533 -1.54 -46.37 7.68
C LEU A 533 -1.13 -47.65 8.39
N ASN A 534 -1.50 -47.80 9.67
CA ASN A 534 -1.20 -49.00 10.47
C ASN A 534 -1.93 -50.26 9.97
N HIS A 535 -2.99 -50.11 9.19
CA HIS A 535 -3.79 -51.22 8.65
C HIS A 535 -3.70 -51.37 7.12
N GLU A 536 -2.73 -50.70 6.47
CA GLU A 536 -2.48 -50.75 5.02
C GLU A 536 -3.72 -50.41 4.16
N ILE A 537 -4.60 -49.57 4.68
CA ILE A 537 -5.81 -49.15 3.97
C ILE A 537 -5.41 -48.03 2.99
N PRO A 538 -5.72 -48.15 1.69
CA PRO A 538 -5.49 -47.07 0.73
C PRO A 538 -6.47 -45.92 1.03
N PHE A 539 -6.05 -45.02 1.93
CA PHE A 539 -6.74 -43.78 2.23
C PHE A 539 -6.15 -42.66 1.36
N ASP A 540 -7.01 -41.85 0.74
CA ASP A 540 -6.54 -40.74 -0.08
C ASP A 540 -5.91 -39.67 0.82
N LYS A 541 -4.58 -39.52 0.67
CA LYS A 541 -3.77 -38.61 1.48
C LYS A 541 -4.06 -37.13 1.19
N SER A 542 -4.86 -36.84 0.16
CA SER A 542 -5.32 -35.49 -0.19
C SER A 542 -6.17 -34.83 0.91
N ILE A 543 -6.68 -35.62 1.88
CA ILE A 543 -7.53 -35.21 2.99
C ILE A 543 -6.71 -34.81 4.25
N ILE A 544 -5.42 -35.11 4.30
CA ILE A 544 -4.63 -35.00 5.53
C ILE A 544 -4.04 -33.59 5.68
N VAL A 545 -4.55 -32.86 6.67
CA VAL A 545 -3.92 -31.66 7.24
C VAL A 545 -2.63 -32.09 7.94
N THR A 546 -1.48 -31.55 7.53
CA THR A 546 -0.24 -31.72 8.30
C THR A 546 -0.45 -31.10 9.69
N PRO A 547 -0.28 -31.85 10.79
CA PRO A 547 -0.33 -31.28 12.13
C PRO A 547 0.73 -30.18 12.23
N GLU A 548 0.30 -28.98 12.59
CA GLU A 548 1.21 -27.86 12.77
C GLU A 548 2.11 -28.11 13.99
N THR A 549 3.31 -27.54 13.96
CA THR A 549 4.35 -27.75 14.98
C THR A 549 3.97 -27.21 16.36
N ASN A 550 2.89 -26.42 16.46
CA ASN A 550 2.36 -25.84 17.68
C ASN A 550 0.86 -26.20 17.83
N PRO A 551 0.45 -26.85 18.93
CA PRO A 551 -0.93 -27.28 19.12
C PRO A 551 -1.94 -26.15 19.34
N GLU A 552 -1.52 -24.87 19.41
CA GLU A 552 -2.41 -23.69 19.51
C GLU A 552 -2.74 -23.06 18.14
N ASP A 553 -2.01 -23.45 17.10
CA ASP A 553 -2.17 -22.91 15.74
C ASP A 553 -3.07 -23.85 14.90
N SER A 554 -3.75 -23.30 13.89
CA SER A 554 -4.58 -24.06 12.96
C SER A 554 -4.62 -23.44 11.57
N SER A 555 -4.74 -24.29 10.55
CA SER A 555 -4.82 -23.89 9.14
C SER A 555 -6.22 -23.35 8.80
N PHE A 556 -6.50 -22.10 9.16
CA PHE A 556 -7.81 -21.48 8.96
C PHE A 556 -7.82 -20.62 7.68
N ASN A 557 -8.11 -21.24 6.54
CA ASN A 557 -7.95 -20.59 5.22
C ASN A 557 -9.20 -19.83 4.75
N PHE A 558 -10.40 -20.27 5.14
CA PHE A 558 -11.65 -19.71 4.60
C PHE A 558 -12.79 -19.83 5.62
N ALA A 559 -13.57 -18.76 5.80
CA ALA A 559 -14.75 -18.70 6.64
C ALA A 559 -15.98 -18.16 5.89
N PHE A 560 -17.13 -18.81 6.09
CA PHE A 560 -18.45 -18.30 5.70
C PHE A 560 -19.25 -17.98 6.96
N LEU A 561 -19.77 -16.76 7.08
CA LEU A 561 -20.66 -16.32 8.16
C LEU A 561 -22.04 -16.02 7.56
N LEU A 562 -23.07 -16.67 8.09
CA LEU A 562 -24.46 -16.29 7.80
C LEU A 562 -24.96 -15.39 8.91
N GLN A 563 -25.23 -14.12 8.60
CA GLN A 563 -25.76 -13.15 9.54
C GLN A 563 -27.22 -12.86 9.21
N ASN A 564 -28.14 -13.39 10.02
CA ASN A 564 -29.58 -13.23 9.77
C ASN A 564 -30.17 -12.16 10.69
N SER A 565 -30.84 -11.15 10.13
CA SER A 565 -31.50 -10.07 10.87
C SER A 565 -32.73 -10.54 11.68
N ASN A 566 -33.20 -11.77 11.39
CA ASN A 566 -34.31 -12.43 12.05
C ASN A 566 -33.92 -13.87 12.45
N PRO A 567 -34.35 -14.37 13.62
CA PRO A 567 -34.08 -15.75 14.01
C PRO A 567 -34.66 -16.72 12.96
N ILE A 568 -33.82 -17.61 12.44
CA ILE A 568 -34.20 -18.65 11.48
C ILE A 568 -35.14 -19.61 12.18
N THR A 569 -36.45 -19.42 11.97
CA THR A 569 -37.49 -20.28 12.57
C THR A 569 -37.86 -21.47 11.68
N ASN A 570 -37.19 -21.64 10.53
CA ASN A 570 -37.39 -22.77 9.61
C ASN A 570 -36.15 -23.01 8.73
N PHE A 571 -35.41 -24.10 8.98
CA PHE A 571 -34.29 -24.58 8.14
C PHE A 571 -34.75 -25.28 6.83
N ASP A 572 -36.05 -25.31 6.56
CA ASP A 572 -36.67 -25.81 5.32
C ASP A 572 -36.33 -24.97 4.06
N LYS A 573 -35.56 -23.88 4.18
CA LYS A 573 -35.28 -22.93 3.09
C LYS A 573 -33.80 -22.89 2.72
N LYS A 574 -33.51 -23.04 1.42
CA LYS A 574 -32.17 -23.27 0.83
C LYS A 574 -31.35 -21.97 0.72
N PHE A 575 -30.33 -21.79 1.54
CA PHE A 575 -29.25 -20.81 1.28
C PHE A 575 -28.20 -21.45 0.37
N GLN A 576 -27.69 -20.73 -0.64
CA GLN A 576 -26.68 -21.24 -1.56
C GLN A 576 -25.47 -20.32 -1.68
N VAL A 577 -24.37 -20.70 -1.06
CA VAL A 577 -23.07 -20.07 -1.33
C VAL A 577 -22.31 -20.96 -2.31
N ARG A 578 -21.70 -20.33 -3.32
CA ARG A 578 -20.92 -21.01 -4.36
C ARG A 578 -19.46 -20.61 -4.24
N LEU A 579 -18.63 -21.60 -3.91
CA LEU A 579 -17.18 -21.49 -3.91
C LEU A 579 -16.64 -22.34 -5.05
N ILE A 580 -15.96 -21.72 -5.99
CA ILE A 580 -15.42 -22.40 -7.17
C ILE A 580 -13.90 -22.30 -7.11
N ILE A 581 -13.23 -23.41 -6.83
CA ILE A 581 -11.77 -23.46 -6.71
C ILE A 581 -11.20 -24.18 -7.93
N ASP A 582 -10.40 -23.50 -8.75
CA ASP A 582 -9.78 -24.06 -9.95
C ASP A 582 -10.78 -24.78 -10.89
N GLY A 583 -11.97 -24.21 -11.03
CA GLY A 583 -13.07 -24.77 -11.83
C GLY A 583 -13.80 -25.96 -11.18
N VAL A 584 -13.42 -26.37 -9.97
CA VAL A 584 -14.18 -27.32 -9.15
C VAL A 584 -15.20 -26.54 -8.33
N GLU A 585 -16.48 -26.71 -8.68
CA GLU A 585 -17.59 -26.07 -7.96
C GLU A 585 -17.91 -26.85 -6.69
N SER A 586 -17.69 -26.22 -5.54
CA SER A 586 -18.27 -26.62 -4.26
C SER A 586 -19.51 -25.76 -4.03
N TYR A 587 -20.69 -26.35 -4.19
CA TYR A 587 -21.93 -25.71 -3.78
C TYR A 587 -22.26 -26.16 -2.37
N ARG A 588 -22.61 -25.22 -1.50
CA ARG A 588 -23.20 -25.54 -0.22
C ARG A 588 -24.63 -25.06 -0.18
N THR A 589 -25.55 -26.02 -0.35
CA THR A 589 -26.98 -25.80 -0.15
C THR A 589 -27.32 -26.18 1.28
N PHE A 590 -27.67 -25.20 2.11
CA PHE A 590 -28.13 -25.48 3.47
C PHE A 590 -29.61 -25.85 3.42
N SER A 591 -29.95 -27.14 3.57
CA SER A 591 -31.35 -27.60 3.69
C SER A 591 -31.43 -28.91 4.48
N GLU A 592 -32.41 -29.09 5.36
CA GLU A 592 -32.57 -30.33 6.14
C GLU A 592 -32.92 -31.59 5.30
N THR A 593 -33.14 -31.49 3.98
CA THR A 593 -34.00 -32.46 3.25
C THR A 593 -33.38 -33.21 2.05
N GLU A 594 -32.09 -33.11 1.71
CA GLU A 594 -31.53 -33.84 0.56
C GLU A 594 -30.82 -35.16 0.94
N GLU A 595 -31.17 -36.29 0.31
CA GLU A 595 -30.67 -37.64 0.65
C GLU A 595 -29.14 -37.89 0.77
N PRO A 596 -28.21 -37.13 0.14
CA PRO A 596 -26.78 -37.21 0.50
C PRO A 596 -26.51 -36.86 1.97
N TYR A 597 -27.46 -36.18 2.63
CA TYR A 597 -27.46 -35.88 4.06
C TYR A 597 -27.44 -37.13 4.95
N LYS A 598 -27.86 -38.31 4.49
CA LYS A 598 -28.08 -39.41 5.45
C LYS A 598 -26.80 -40.05 5.98
N HIS A 599 -25.72 -40.07 5.20
CA HIS A 599 -24.45 -40.67 5.65
C HIS A 599 -23.49 -39.66 6.29
N SER A 600 -23.55 -38.37 5.89
CA SER A 600 -22.82 -37.31 6.57
C SER A 600 -23.52 -36.80 7.84
N ASN A 601 -24.86 -36.85 7.94
CA ASN A 601 -25.59 -36.49 9.17
C ASN A 601 -25.65 -37.58 10.22
N ASP A 602 -25.39 -38.85 9.92
CA ASP A 602 -25.21 -39.79 11.04
C ASP A 602 -23.93 -39.44 11.81
N LEU A 603 -22.93 -38.85 11.15
CA LEU A 603 -21.72 -38.32 11.79
C LEU A 603 -21.90 -36.87 12.30
N ILE A 604 -22.31 -35.95 11.44
CA ILE A 604 -22.50 -34.52 11.76
C ILE A 604 -23.71 -34.32 12.68
N GLY A 605 -24.77 -35.10 12.50
CA GLY A 605 -25.92 -35.14 13.40
C GLY A 605 -25.61 -35.88 14.70
N ALA A 606 -24.72 -36.87 14.76
CA ALA A 606 -24.21 -37.35 16.06
C ALA A 606 -23.32 -36.30 16.75
N ILE A 607 -22.54 -35.54 15.98
CA ILE A 607 -21.70 -34.43 16.47
C ILE A 607 -22.51 -33.21 16.93
N ALA A 608 -23.65 -32.94 16.28
CA ALA A 608 -24.49 -31.76 16.53
C ALA A 608 -25.67 -32.03 17.48
N SER A 609 -26.24 -33.25 17.49
CA SER A 609 -27.42 -33.58 18.30
C SER A 609 -27.12 -33.80 19.79
N GLN A 610 -25.84 -33.97 20.17
CA GLN A 610 -25.41 -34.15 21.57
C GLN A 610 -24.69 -32.95 22.18
N GLY A 611 -24.67 -31.80 21.49
CA GLY A 611 -23.74 -30.71 21.83
C GLY A 611 -22.32 -31.05 21.37
N ALA A 612 -21.56 -30.03 21.02
CA ALA A 612 -20.23 -30.15 20.40
C ALA A 612 -19.41 -31.33 20.95
N VAL A 613 -18.88 -32.15 20.04
CA VAL A 613 -17.97 -33.25 20.39
C VAL A 613 -16.70 -32.66 20.99
N PHE A 614 -16.65 -32.64 22.32
CA PHE A 614 -15.41 -32.41 23.05
C PHE A 614 -14.70 -33.74 23.19
N MET A 615 -13.60 -33.93 22.46
CA MET A 615 -12.62 -34.95 22.85
C MET A 615 -11.86 -34.44 24.07
N PRO A 616 -11.80 -35.19 25.18
CA PRO A 616 -11.02 -34.79 26.34
C PRO A 616 -9.53 -34.76 25.96
N LEU A 617 -8.83 -33.72 26.43
CA LEU A 617 -7.38 -33.59 26.26
C LEU A 617 -6.67 -34.87 26.74
N GLY A 618 -5.94 -35.53 25.83
CA GLY A 618 -5.19 -36.76 26.11
C GLY A 618 -5.91 -38.07 25.79
N TYR A 619 -7.09 -38.03 25.15
CA TYR A 619 -7.76 -39.23 24.64
C TYR A 619 -7.12 -39.72 23.32
N ASP A 620 -6.55 -40.93 23.34
CA ASP A 620 -5.95 -41.55 22.16
C ASP A 620 -7.03 -42.19 21.29
N LEU A 621 -7.53 -41.41 20.34
CA LEU A 621 -8.62 -41.81 19.46
C LEU A 621 -8.21 -42.97 18.53
N ALA A 622 -6.96 -43.03 18.09
CA ALA A 622 -6.49 -44.13 17.25
C ALA A 622 -6.53 -45.45 18.03
N SER A 623 -6.09 -45.45 19.29
CA SER A 623 -6.20 -46.61 20.18
C SER A 623 -7.66 -46.99 20.47
N ALA A 624 -8.56 -46.01 20.63
CA ALA A 624 -9.99 -46.26 20.81
C ALA A 624 -10.63 -46.88 19.55
N MET A 625 -10.29 -46.40 18.36
CA MET A 625 -10.73 -47.00 17.09
C MET A 625 -10.21 -48.44 16.93
N VAL A 626 -8.99 -48.74 17.38
CA VAL A 626 -8.46 -50.12 17.42
C VAL A 626 -9.28 -51.00 18.36
N GLN A 627 -9.71 -50.47 19.52
CA GLN A 627 -10.59 -51.19 20.42
C GLN A 627 -11.96 -51.46 19.78
N LYS A 628 -12.56 -50.47 19.10
CA LYS A 628 -13.81 -50.66 18.35
C LYS A 628 -13.68 -51.65 17.20
N LEU A 629 -12.56 -51.66 16.50
CA LEU A 629 -12.31 -52.65 15.47
C LEU A 629 -12.26 -54.07 16.06
N ALA A 630 -11.72 -54.24 17.27
CA ALA A 630 -11.73 -55.54 17.96
C ALA A 630 -13.14 -55.97 18.42
N GLU A 631 -14.05 -55.02 18.65
CA GLU A 631 -15.46 -55.26 18.99
C GLU A 631 -16.31 -55.63 17.76
N HIS A 632 -15.85 -55.31 16.54
CA HIS A 632 -16.54 -55.53 15.27
C HIS A 632 -15.70 -56.40 14.29
N PRO A 633 -15.69 -57.74 14.45
CA PRO A 633 -14.93 -58.65 13.58
C PRO A 633 -15.34 -58.61 12.10
N ASP A 634 -16.57 -58.22 11.81
CA ASP A 634 -17.12 -58.01 10.47
C ASP A 634 -16.52 -56.78 9.79
N TYR A 635 -16.22 -55.72 10.54
CA TYR A 635 -15.50 -54.56 10.03
C TYR A 635 -14.09 -54.91 9.59
N GLN A 636 -13.42 -55.83 10.29
CA GLN A 636 -12.09 -56.30 9.91
C GLN A 636 -12.08 -57.04 8.57
N ASP A 637 -13.11 -57.83 8.27
CA ASP A 637 -13.25 -58.50 6.97
C ASP A 637 -13.50 -57.49 5.83
N VAL A 638 -14.34 -56.47 6.07
CA VAL A 638 -14.57 -55.38 5.11
C VAL A 638 -13.31 -54.55 4.87
N LEU A 639 -12.54 -54.22 5.91
CA LEU A 639 -11.28 -53.48 5.76
C LEU A 639 -10.22 -54.25 4.96
N GLN A 640 -10.23 -55.58 5.02
CA GLN A 640 -9.32 -56.42 4.24
C GLN A 640 -9.82 -56.63 2.80
N ASN A 641 -11.10 -56.98 2.63
CA ASN A 641 -11.62 -57.56 1.40
C ASN A 641 -12.66 -56.70 0.65
N GLY A 642 -13.14 -55.60 1.26
CA GLY A 642 -14.15 -54.71 0.70
C GLY A 642 -13.65 -53.77 -0.40
N THR A 643 -14.58 -53.08 -1.06
CA THR A 643 -14.25 -51.99 -2.01
C THR A 643 -13.72 -50.75 -1.26
N ALA A 644 -13.07 -49.82 -1.96
CA ALA A 644 -12.57 -48.58 -1.35
C ALA A 644 -13.66 -47.83 -0.55
N GLN A 645 -14.85 -47.70 -1.14
CA GLN A 645 -16.01 -47.09 -0.47
C GLN A 645 -16.41 -47.84 0.81
N GLN A 646 -16.49 -49.17 0.76
CA GLN A 646 -16.88 -49.96 1.94
C GLN A 646 -15.85 -49.89 3.06
N LYS A 647 -14.56 -49.78 2.72
CA LYS A 647 -13.48 -49.57 3.69
C LYS A 647 -13.61 -48.20 4.35
N GLU A 648 -13.91 -47.17 3.57
CA GLU A 648 -14.18 -45.81 4.04
C GLU A 648 -15.37 -45.77 5.00
N ASP A 649 -16.50 -46.38 4.62
CA ASP A 649 -17.71 -46.44 5.44
C ASP A 649 -17.43 -47.09 6.82
N VAL A 650 -16.63 -48.15 6.85
CA VAL A 650 -16.24 -48.83 8.10
C VAL A 650 -15.29 -47.98 8.94
N MET A 651 -14.33 -47.29 8.33
CA MET A 651 -13.45 -46.38 9.08
C MET A 651 -14.24 -45.24 9.73
N MET A 652 -15.22 -44.69 9.03
CA MET A 652 -16.09 -43.64 9.55
C MET A 652 -17.00 -44.14 10.69
N ALA A 653 -17.49 -45.37 10.61
CA ALA A 653 -18.26 -46.00 11.69
C ALA A 653 -17.42 -46.22 12.95
N LEU A 654 -16.21 -46.77 12.81
CA LEU A 654 -15.26 -46.96 13.92
C LEU A 654 -14.89 -45.65 14.61
N PHE A 655 -14.68 -44.61 13.81
CA PHE A 655 -14.42 -43.27 14.31
C PHE A 655 -15.61 -42.72 15.11
N ALA A 656 -16.82 -42.80 14.57
CA ALA A 656 -18.03 -42.33 15.25
C ALA A 656 -18.23 -43.01 16.60
N GLU A 657 -18.05 -44.33 16.66
CA GLU A 657 -18.19 -45.11 17.90
C GLU A 657 -17.11 -44.77 18.94
N ALA A 658 -15.86 -44.61 18.50
CA ALA A 658 -14.74 -44.24 19.38
C ALA A 658 -14.89 -42.82 19.96
N VAL A 659 -15.44 -41.90 19.17
CA VAL A 659 -15.76 -40.52 19.56
C VAL A 659 -16.89 -40.49 20.59
N ILE A 660 -17.99 -41.21 20.33
CA ILE A 660 -19.15 -41.28 21.24
C ILE A 660 -18.72 -41.81 22.62
N GLU A 661 -17.86 -42.83 22.66
CA GLU A 661 -17.34 -43.38 23.92
C GLU A 661 -16.46 -42.37 24.69
N GLY A 662 -15.60 -41.62 23.98
CA GLY A 662 -14.76 -40.58 24.57
C GLY A 662 -15.57 -39.42 25.15
N THR A 663 -16.65 -39.02 24.47
CA THR A 663 -17.54 -37.94 24.91
C THR A 663 -18.38 -38.34 26.13
N LEU A 664 -18.91 -39.56 26.17
CA LEU A 664 -19.76 -40.05 27.27
C LEU A 664 -18.99 -40.33 28.57
N THR A 665 -17.69 -40.58 28.49
CA THR A 665 -16.86 -40.95 29.65
C THR A 665 -16.28 -39.75 30.42
N HIS A 666 -16.26 -38.55 29.82
CA HIS A 666 -15.51 -37.40 30.36
C HIS A 666 -16.29 -36.08 30.54
N ASN A 667 -17.55 -35.98 30.08
CA ASN A 667 -18.33 -34.74 30.16
C ASN A 667 -19.37 -34.72 31.28
N ASP A 668 -18.97 -34.31 32.48
CA ASP A 668 -19.87 -33.86 33.56
C ASP A 668 -19.79 -32.32 33.79
N LYS A 669 -19.03 -31.55 32.99
CA LYS A 669 -18.69 -30.14 33.33
C LYS A 669 -18.60 -29.07 32.23
N TYR A 670 -18.85 -29.34 30.94
CA TYR A 670 -18.53 -28.37 29.87
C TYR A 670 -19.65 -28.07 28.85
N LEU A 671 -20.92 -28.09 29.27
CA LEU A 671 -22.05 -27.71 28.41
C LEU A 671 -22.73 -26.43 28.89
N GLU A 672 -22.08 -25.29 28.63
CA GLU A 672 -22.76 -24.01 28.39
C GLU A 672 -22.34 -23.53 27.00
N LEU A 673 -22.97 -24.09 25.96
CA LEU A 673 -23.04 -23.45 24.65
C LEU A 673 -24.20 -22.46 24.71
N HIS A 674 -23.95 -21.20 24.32
CA HIS A 674 -25.03 -20.27 24.04
C HIS A 674 -25.88 -20.84 22.88
N PRO A 675 -27.22 -20.79 22.95
CA PRO A 675 -28.14 -21.46 22.02
C PRO A 675 -28.16 -20.90 20.58
N ASP A 676 -27.22 -20.01 20.23
CA ASP A 676 -27.38 -19.06 19.13
C ASP A 676 -26.36 -19.26 17.97
N VAL A 677 -25.51 -20.29 17.99
CA VAL A 677 -24.50 -20.53 16.91
C VAL A 677 -24.60 -21.96 16.38
N VAL A 678 -24.81 -22.11 15.07
CA VAL A 678 -24.81 -23.42 14.37
C VAL A 678 -23.61 -23.48 13.43
N VAL A 679 -22.68 -24.39 13.70
CA VAL A 679 -21.57 -24.70 12.78
C VAL A 679 -22.04 -25.76 11.79
N ALA A 680 -22.08 -25.42 10.51
CA ALA A 680 -22.50 -26.35 9.48
C ALA A 680 -21.28 -26.72 8.63
N GLY A 681 -20.80 -27.96 8.77
CA GLY A 681 -19.91 -28.72 7.88
C GLY A 681 -18.49 -28.19 7.64
N ILE A 682 -17.53 -29.11 7.63
CA ILE A 682 -16.11 -28.86 7.37
C ILE A 682 -15.82 -29.30 5.94
N ASP A 683 -15.41 -28.38 5.08
CA ASP A 683 -14.57 -28.72 3.94
C ASP A 683 -13.15 -28.30 4.31
N PHE A 684 -12.13 -29.07 3.95
CA PHE A 684 -10.71 -28.82 4.31
C PHE A 684 -10.15 -27.51 3.75
N LYS A 685 -10.98 -26.77 3.01
CA LYS A 685 -10.72 -25.46 2.45
C LYS A 685 -11.78 -24.41 2.81
N ALA A 686 -12.81 -24.73 3.62
CA ALA A 686 -13.87 -23.80 4.03
C ALA A 686 -14.67 -24.26 5.27
N ILE A 687 -14.88 -23.33 6.21
CA ILE A 687 -15.73 -23.53 7.39
C ILE A 687 -16.93 -22.60 7.28
N ALA A 688 -18.15 -23.13 7.44
CA ALA A 688 -19.36 -22.31 7.48
C ALA A 688 -19.94 -22.23 8.91
N ILE A 689 -20.20 -21.01 9.35
CA ILE A 689 -20.65 -20.61 10.68
C ILE A 689 -21.96 -19.83 10.50
N VAL A 690 -23.00 -20.21 11.24
CA VAL A 690 -24.28 -19.50 11.26
C VAL A 690 -24.43 -18.82 12.62
N GLU A 691 -24.45 -17.49 12.63
CA GLU A 691 -24.71 -16.69 13.82
C GLU A 691 -26.20 -16.32 13.85
N MET A 692 -26.94 -16.76 14.87
CA MET A 692 -28.33 -16.35 15.10
C MET A 692 -28.36 -15.18 16.08
N GLN A 693 -28.63 -13.97 15.61
CA GLN A 693 -28.86 -12.85 16.52
C GLN A 693 -30.29 -12.92 17.08
N THR A 694 -30.40 -13.13 18.39
CA THR A 694 -31.66 -12.90 19.11
C THR A 694 -31.80 -11.40 19.39
N ARG A 695 -32.89 -10.79 18.88
CA ARG A 695 -33.23 -9.41 19.25
C ARG A 695 -33.43 -9.33 20.77
N LYS A 696 -32.74 -8.40 21.44
CA LYS A 696 -33.06 -7.96 22.80
C LYS A 696 -34.39 -7.21 22.85
#